data_AF-A0A6P5G4H7-F1
#
_entry.id   AF-A0A6P5G4H7-F1
#
_cell.length_a   1.000
_cell.length_b   1.000
_cell.length_c   1.000
_cell.angle_alpha   90.00
_cell.angle_beta   90.00
_cell.angle_gamma   90.00
#
_symmetry.space_group_name_H-M   'P 1'
#
loop_
_entity.id
_entity.type
_entity.pdbx_description
1 polymer ?
#
loop_
_entity_poly.entity_id
_entity_poly.type
_entity_poly.pdbx_seq_one_letter_code
_entity_poly.pdbx_strand_id
1 'polypeptide(L)'
;MLGFDNLRMQSVAPPQWTMRNKDDRNRILMCILNMCKEILGGIPKVVGIDIVEMALWAKENTPAKTSQVATKDGPATSVMTENDSQITVERDLVSQAEEEDMEALLGTYVMGIGEAEAFSKRLKRELLALEAANVHALLESEPIVEEVLQGLEAASICVEDMDEWLGIFNVKLRHMREDIESIESRNNKLELQSVSNKVLIEELDKLLERLQIPSEFEAALTGGSFDEANMIKNIEACEWLTGAIKNIEVPNLEPCYAKLRAVKEKRAEFVLLKCTFVRRASEFLRNYFPSLIDFMINDKSYFSQRGQLKRPDHADLRYKCRIYARLLQHIKSLDKNCLGPLRKAYCHSLNLLLRREAREFSNELRASTKVSKSSTVWLEGPPGSSQTTNSADSSSASEAYSRMLTVFIPLLVDESSFFAHFMCFEVSALAPSESFGSNKFGSDGTETNLAAHTGSDVKHKNNSNELEILNECLRELLDGIQEDFYSVVDWACKIDSLCCISMHGITDRYLSTQKADVAGFVRVLLDDLETRVSMLFSRFVDDACYQIEKYEKNVRQMGVLPYIPRFATLATRMEQYIQGQSRDLVDQAYTKIVSIMFVTLERVAQVEPKYADIVLLENYAAFQHSLYDLANVVPTLAKFYHQASESYEQACLRHINMVIYIHFEKLFQFARRIEELMFTIAPEEIPFQIGMSKMELRKTLKSSLSGLDKTVSAMYRKLQKNLTAEELLPSLWEKCKKEFLDKYGSFLKLVAKIYPNETVSSVAEMRELLSTM
;
A
#
# COMPACT_ATOMS: atom_id res chain seq x y z
N MET A 1 31.12 -2.29 53.31
CA MET A 1 31.46 -2.46 51.88
C MET A 1 32.21 -3.77 51.72
N LEU A 2 31.64 -4.71 50.97
CA LEU A 2 32.26 -5.68 50.05
C LEU A 2 31.10 -6.54 49.52
N GLY A 3 30.84 -6.44 48.22
CA GLY A 3 29.57 -6.81 47.58
C GLY A 3 29.48 -8.29 47.16
N PHE A 4 28.25 -8.77 47.12
CA PHE A 4 27.84 -10.02 46.46
C PHE A 4 26.41 -9.90 45.89
N ASP A 5 26.15 -8.86 45.08
CA ASP A 5 24.87 -8.70 44.35
C ASP A 5 24.99 -9.15 42.88
N ASN A 6 25.51 -10.36 42.62
CA ASN A 6 25.68 -10.85 41.24
C ASN A 6 25.48 -12.37 41.05
N LEU A 7 24.41 -12.95 41.58
CA LEU A 7 24.04 -14.36 41.28
C LEU A 7 22.54 -14.61 41.02
N ARG A 8 21.76 -13.59 40.63
CA ARG A 8 20.36 -13.76 40.21
C ARG A 8 20.19 -13.91 38.70
N MET A 9 20.98 -14.74 38.02
CA MET A 9 20.67 -15.23 36.65
C MET A 9 21.49 -16.49 36.30
N GLN A 10 21.09 -17.66 36.79
CA GLN A 10 21.42 -18.96 36.18
C GLN A 10 20.26 -19.94 36.44
N SER A 11 19.81 -20.65 35.39
CA SER A 11 18.81 -21.71 35.49
C SER A 11 19.32 -22.81 36.43
N VAL A 12 18.70 -22.97 37.58
CA VAL A 12 19.06 -24.03 38.52
C VAL A 12 18.58 -25.37 37.93
N ALA A 13 19.52 -26.23 37.54
CA ALA A 13 19.23 -27.62 37.24
C ALA A 13 18.54 -28.29 38.44
N PRO A 14 17.59 -29.23 38.26
CA PRO A 14 16.89 -29.84 39.38
C PRO A 14 17.89 -30.45 40.37
N PRO A 15 17.63 -30.36 41.69
CA PRO A 15 18.59 -30.78 42.71
C PRO A 15 18.95 -32.27 42.52
N GLN A 16 20.22 -32.54 42.26
CA GLN A 16 20.74 -33.90 42.17
C GLN A 16 21.13 -34.38 43.57
N TRP A 17 20.56 -35.49 44.03
CA TRP A 17 20.95 -36.15 45.27
C TRP A 17 21.82 -37.36 44.96
N THR A 18 23.00 -37.42 45.58
CA THR A 18 23.91 -38.55 45.48
C THR A 18 23.82 -39.39 46.75
N MET A 19 23.75 -40.71 46.60
CA MET A 19 23.70 -41.67 47.71
C MET A 19 25.00 -42.46 47.77
N ARG A 20 25.45 -42.82 48.98
CA ARG A 20 26.74 -43.49 49.19
C ARG A 20 26.75 -44.91 48.64
N ASN A 21 25.67 -45.67 48.86
CA ASN A 21 25.54 -47.07 48.43
C ASN A 21 24.17 -47.34 47.78
N LYS A 22 24.07 -48.43 47.01
CA LYS A 22 22.80 -48.86 46.36
C LYS A 22 21.70 -49.21 47.37
N ASP A 23 22.08 -49.68 48.56
CA ASP A 23 21.16 -50.04 49.64
C ASP A 23 20.40 -48.83 50.20
N ASP A 24 21.12 -47.75 50.50
CA ASP A 24 20.52 -46.50 50.99
C ASP A 24 19.59 -45.87 49.95
N ARG A 25 20.00 -45.93 48.67
CA ARG A 25 19.17 -45.51 47.54
C ARG A 25 17.85 -46.29 47.51
N ASN A 26 17.91 -47.62 47.58
CA ASN A 26 16.72 -48.48 47.51
C ASN A 26 15.82 -48.29 48.74
N ARG A 27 16.39 -48.10 49.94
CA ARG A 27 15.65 -47.84 51.18
C ARG A 27 14.86 -46.54 51.14
N ILE A 28 15.48 -45.45 50.68
CA ILE A 28 14.81 -44.15 50.55
C ILE A 28 13.74 -44.22 49.47
N LEU A 29 14.03 -44.82 48.31
CA LEU A 29 13.06 -44.99 47.25
C LEU A 29 11.84 -45.80 47.73
N MET A 30 12.06 -46.90 48.46
CA MET A 30 10.95 -47.68 49.02
C MET A 30 10.14 -46.90 50.06
N CYS A 31 10.78 -46.12 50.93
CA CYS A 31 10.07 -45.23 51.86
C CYS A 31 9.21 -44.20 51.11
N ILE A 32 9.74 -43.57 50.06
CA ILE A 32 8.99 -42.60 49.25
C ILE A 32 7.83 -43.30 48.53
N LEU A 33 8.05 -44.46 47.92
CA LEU A 33 7.00 -45.21 47.22
C LEU A 33 5.90 -45.68 48.19
N ASN A 34 6.26 -46.12 49.39
CA ASN A 34 5.30 -46.50 50.44
C ASN A 34 4.52 -45.29 50.95
N MET A 35 5.18 -44.16 51.20
CA MET A 35 4.49 -42.91 51.56
C MET A 35 3.56 -42.43 50.45
N CYS A 36 3.98 -42.49 49.18
CA CYS A 36 3.11 -42.17 48.06
C CYS A 36 1.92 -43.13 47.97
N LYS A 37 2.11 -44.44 48.24
CA LYS A 37 1.01 -45.39 48.28
C LYS A 37 0.04 -45.12 49.44
N GLU A 38 0.55 -44.81 50.63
CA GLU A 38 -0.28 -44.52 51.81
C GLU A 38 -1.02 -43.20 51.70
N ILE A 39 -0.38 -42.15 51.17
CA ILE A 39 -0.95 -40.80 51.11
C ILE A 39 -1.75 -40.56 49.83
N LEU A 40 -1.27 -41.05 48.68
CA LEU A 40 -1.83 -40.77 47.35
C LEU A 40 -2.57 -41.96 46.73
N GLY A 41 -2.62 -43.12 47.41
CA GLY A 41 -3.40 -44.29 47.00
C GLY A 41 -2.85 -45.06 45.80
N GLY A 42 -1.70 -44.66 45.23
CA GLY A 42 -1.09 -45.28 44.06
C GLY A 42 0.43 -45.09 44.02
N ILE A 43 1.12 -46.01 43.34
CA ILE A 43 2.58 -45.99 43.24
C ILE A 43 2.98 -45.21 41.97
N PRO A 44 3.80 -44.14 42.07
CA PRO A 44 4.23 -43.36 40.92
C PRO A 44 5.16 -44.14 39.98
N LYS A 45 5.12 -43.84 38.68
CA LYS A 45 5.96 -44.50 37.67
C LYS A 45 7.39 -43.97 37.75
N VAL A 46 8.34 -44.85 38.08
CA VAL A 46 9.76 -44.52 38.15
C VAL A 46 10.43 -44.83 36.81
N VAL A 47 11.25 -43.90 36.29
CA VAL A 47 11.96 -44.03 35.00
C VAL A 47 13.46 -44.16 35.27
N GLY A 48 14.12 -45.15 34.67
CA GLY A 48 15.57 -45.37 34.80
C GLY A 48 16.02 -46.23 36.00
N ILE A 49 15.09 -46.92 36.67
CA ILE A 49 15.36 -47.87 37.76
C ILE A 49 14.76 -49.24 37.41
N ASP A 50 15.51 -50.31 37.64
CA ASP A 50 15.04 -51.69 37.45
C ASP A 50 14.12 -52.09 38.61
N ILE A 51 12.84 -52.26 38.30
CA ILE A 51 11.78 -52.58 39.26
C ILE A 51 11.99 -53.99 39.85
N VAL A 52 12.63 -54.90 39.10
CA VAL A 52 12.89 -56.27 39.55
C VAL A 52 14.01 -56.28 40.61
N GLU A 53 15.07 -55.49 40.41
CA GLU A 53 16.15 -55.30 41.40
C GLU A 53 15.58 -54.76 42.73
N MET A 54 14.67 -53.78 42.68
CA MET A 54 14.05 -53.23 43.89
C MET A 54 13.09 -54.21 44.59
N ALA A 55 12.34 -55.01 43.83
CA ALA A 55 11.42 -56.00 44.41
C ALA A 55 12.17 -57.14 45.12
N LEU A 56 13.28 -57.59 44.53
CA LEU A 56 14.18 -58.58 45.15
C LEU A 56 14.81 -58.02 46.44
N TRP A 57 15.31 -56.79 46.39
CA TRP A 57 15.86 -56.10 47.57
C TRP A 57 14.84 -55.94 48.70
N ALA A 58 13.59 -55.57 48.37
CA ALA A 58 12.52 -55.44 49.36
C ALA A 58 12.16 -56.79 50.01
N LYS A 59 12.19 -57.89 49.23
CA LYS A 59 11.93 -59.23 49.76
C LYS A 59 13.00 -59.69 50.76
N GLU A 60 14.26 -59.30 50.56
CA GLU A 60 15.37 -59.66 51.45
C GLU A 60 15.44 -58.79 52.72
N ASN A 61 14.94 -57.55 52.67
CA ASN A 61 15.14 -56.56 53.75
C ASN A 61 13.87 -56.14 54.52
N THR A 62 12.74 -56.83 54.34
CA THR A 62 11.51 -56.56 55.13
C THR A 62 11.38 -57.58 56.27
N PRO A 63 11.44 -57.21 57.56
CA PRO A 63 11.22 -58.15 58.66
C PRO A 63 9.76 -58.61 58.70
N ALA A 64 9.55 -59.92 58.89
CA ALA A 64 8.23 -60.55 58.97
C ALA A 64 7.45 -60.00 60.18
N LYS A 65 6.50 -59.08 59.93
CA LYS A 65 5.54 -58.65 60.94
C LYS A 65 4.53 -59.75 61.20
N THR A 66 4.57 -60.33 62.39
CA THR A 66 3.52 -61.16 62.96
C THR A 66 2.27 -60.31 63.15
N SER A 67 1.24 -60.58 62.34
CA SER A 67 -0.09 -60.03 62.51
C SER A 67 -0.71 -60.53 63.82
N GLN A 68 -0.99 -59.63 64.76
CA GLN A 68 -2.05 -59.85 65.73
C GLN A 68 -3.07 -58.72 65.63
N VAL A 69 -4.24 -59.12 65.17
CA VAL A 69 -5.50 -58.40 65.21
C VAL A 69 -6.00 -58.43 66.66
N ALA A 70 -6.40 -57.30 67.22
CA ALA A 70 -7.38 -57.29 68.31
C ALA A 70 -8.13 -55.95 68.38
N THR A 71 -9.43 -56.07 68.22
CA THR A 71 -10.50 -55.15 68.59
C THR A 71 -10.52 -54.83 70.09
N LYS A 72 -10.88 -53.57 70.42
CA LYS A 72 -11.59 -53.04 71.60
C LYS A 72 -11.22 -53.49 73.04
N ASP A 73 -11.05 -52.44 73.86
CA ASP A 73 -11.38 -52.30 75.29
C ASP A 73 -10.65 -53.14 76.34
N GLY A 74 -10.07 -52.43 77.32
CA GLY A 74 -9.89 -52.90 78.69
C GLY A 74 -8.48 -53.35 79.08
N PRO A 75 -8.13 -53.30 80.39
CA PRO A 75 -6.85 -52.80 80.84
C PRO A 75 -5.91 -53.87 81.45
N ALA A 76 -4.69 -53.41 81.74
CA ALA A 76 -3.64 -54.00 82.57
C ALA A 76 -2.81 -55.15 81.97
N THR A 77 -1.49 -55.00 82.04
CA THR A 77 -0.58 -56.13 82.20
C THR A 77 0.63 -55.68 83.01
N SER A 78 0.59 -56.07 84.27
CA SER A 78 1.68 -56.11 85.24
C SER A 78 2.75 -57.12 84.83
N VAL A 79 4.02 -56.80 85.09
CA VAL A 79 5.13 -57.76 85.13
C VAL A 79 5.89 -57.56 86.44
N MET A 80 5.60 -58.41 87.43
CA MET A 80 6.51 -58.91 88.47
C MET A 80 6.24 -60.42 88.52
N THR A 81 7.18 -61.32 88.75
CA THR A 81 8.07 -61.57 89.91
C THR A 81 9.08 -62.66 89.46
N GLU A 82 10.13 -63.12 90.13
CA GLU A 82 10.99 -62.85 91.29
C GLU A 82 12.06 -63.97 91.21
N ASN A 83 13.26 -63.75 91.76
CA ASN A 83 14.15 -64.86 92.12
C ASN A 83 14.42 -64.74 93.62
N ASP A 84 14.00 -65.73 94.38
CA ASP A 84 14.38 -65.91 95.77
C ASP A 84 15.05 -67.28 95.93
N SER A 85 16.22 -67.27 96.57
CA SER A 85 17.08 -68.43 96.79
C SER A 85 17.00 -68.82 98.26
N GLN A 86 16.54 -70.05 98.54
CA GLN A 86 16.50 -70.59 99.89
C GLN A 86 17.68 -71.55 100.09
N ILE A 87 18.52 -71.23 101.08
CA ILE A 87 19.58 -72.10 101.60
C ILE A 87 19.02 -72.89 102.76
N THR A 88 19.18 -74.22 102.75
CA THR A 88 19.37 -75.03 103.96
C THR A 88 20.15 -76.29 103.58
N VAL A 89 21.38 -76.41 104.07
CA VAL A 89 22.04 -77.72 104.20
C VAL A 89 22.14 -78.04 105.69
N GLU A 90 21.62 -79.22 105.97
CA GLU A 90 21.41 -79.86 107.24
C GLU A 90 22.73 -80.28 107.90
N ARG A 91 22.75 -80.11 109.23
CA ARG A 91 23.23 -81.08 110.24
C ARG A 91 24.45 -81.94 109.86
N ASP A 92 25.61 -81.37 110.08
CA ASP A 92 26.73 -82.04 110.76
C ASP A 92 27.35 -80.97 111.69
N LEU A 93 26.67 -80.75 112.82
CA LEU A 93 26.98 -79.69 113.79
C LEU A 93 27.09 -80.31 115.17
N VAL A 94 28.20 -81.01 115.39
CA VAL A 94 28.99 -80.67 116.55
C VAL A 94 30.37 -80.37 116.01
N SER A 95 30.67 -79.09 115.90
CA SER A 95 32.01 -78.61 115.60
C SER A 95 32.96 -79.16 116.66
N GLN A 96 34.22 -79.44 116.29
CA GLN A 96 35.25 -79.87 117.25
C GLN A 96 35.35 -78.94 118.48
N ALA A 97 35.03 -77.65 118.32
CA ALA A 97 34.97 -76.68 119.42
C ALA A 97 33.77 -76.91 120.37
N GLU A 98 32.63 -77.37 119.84
CA GLU A 98 31.43 -77.67 120.62
C GLU A 98 31.54 -79.00 121.36
N GLU A 99 32.31 -79.97 120.83
CA GLU A 99 32.64 -81.23 121.52
C GLU A 99 33.63 -81.00 122.67
N GLU A 100 34.66 -80.14 122.47
CA GLU A 100 35.58 -79.72 123.53
C GLU A 100 34.87 -78.93 124.65
N ASP A 101 33.97 -78.01 124.31
CA ASP A 101 33.21 -77.25 125.32
C ASP A 101 32.21 -78.15 126.06
N MET A 102 31.60 -79.13 125.40
CA MET A 102 30.77 -80.15 126.08
C MET A 102 31.59 -81.05 127.01
N GLU A 103 32.80 -81.46 126.62
CA GLU A 103 33.71 -82.24 127.48
C GLU A 103 34.23 -81.41 128.66
N ALA A 104 34.54 -80.12 128.46
CA ALA A 104 34.94 -79.21 129.53
C ALA A 104 33.80 -78.96 130.54
N LEU A 105 32.57 -78.82 130.05
CA LEU A 105 31.37 -78.71 130.89
C LEU A 105 31.08 -80.01 131.64
N LEU A 106 31.20 -81.16 131.00
CA LEU A 106 31.00 -82.46 131.68
C LEU A 106 32.13 -82.76 132.68
N GLY A 107 33.36 -82.34 132.41
CA GLY A 107 34.53 -82.51 133.27
C GLY A 107 34.52 -81.65 134.54
N THR A 108 33.76 -80.55 134.56
CA THR A 108 33.59 -79.74 135.79
C THR A 108 32.65 -80.38 136.81
N TYR A 109 31.91 -81.44 136.45
CA TYR A 109 30.95 -82.09 137.33
C TYR A 109 31.32 -83.55 137.60
N VAL A 110 31.91 -83.81 138.78
CA VAL A 110 32.15 -85.17 139.28
C VAL A 110 30.79 -85.83 139.57
N MET A 111 30.33 -86.68 138.66
CA MET A 111 29.06 -87.39 138.80
C MET A 111 29.22 -88.69 139.58
N GLY A 112 28.77 -88.68 140.84
CA GLY A 112 28.31 -89.89 141.53
C GLY A 112 26.95 -90.32 141.01
N ILE A 113 26.73 -91.63 140.91
CA ILE A 113 25.51 -92.27 140.39
C ILE A 113 24.31 -91.88 141.27
N GLY A 114 23.51 -90.89 140.85
CA GLY A 114 22.28 -90.50 141.55
C GLY A 114 21.62 -89.15 141.17
N GLU A 115 22.30 -88.20 140.52
CA GLU A 115 21.81 -86.80 140.40
C GLU A 115 21.49 -86.29 138.97
N ALA A 116 21.24 -87.16 137.98
CA ALA A 116 20.98 -86.73 136.59
C ALA A 116 19.71 -85.87 136.40
N GLU A 117 18.69 -86.04 137.24
CA GLU A 117 17.42 -85.32 137.11
C GLU A 117 17.53 -83.85 137.57
N ALA A 118 18.44 -83.56 138.50
CA ALA A 118 18.75 -82.19 138.94
C ALA A 118 19.48 -81.40 137.83
N PHE A 119 20.34 -82.07 137.06
CA PHE A 119 21.09 -81.47 135.95
C PHE A 119 20.16 -81.06 134.79
N SER A 120 19.25 -81.95 134.36
CA SER A 120 18.27 -81.63 133.29
C SER A 120 17.39 -80.43 133.62
N LYS A 121 16.95 -80.31 134.89
CA LYS A 121 16.18 -79.14 135.35
C LYS A 121 16.98 -77.84 135.30
N ARG A 122 18.30 -77.89 135.42
CA ARG A 122 19.15 -76.69 135.39
C ARG A 122 19.43 -76.23 133.95
N LEU A 123 19.70 -77.17 133.04
CA LEU A 123 19.86 -76.91 131.60
C LEU A 123 18.62 -76.27 130.97
N LYS A 124 17.42 -76.75 131.33
CA LYS A 124 16.16 -76.13 130.86
C LYS A 124 15.99 -74.67 131.28
N ARG A 125 16.55 -74.26 132.42
CA ARG A 125 16.49 -72.84 132.83
C ARG A 125 17.45 -71.97 132.04
N GLU A 126 18.63 -72.47 131.71
CA GLU A 126 19.60 -71.72 130.90
C GLU A 126 19.12 -71.56 129.46
N LEU A 127 18.47 -72.58 128.88
CA LEU A 127 17.87 -72.46 127.54
C LEU A 127 16.76 -71.41 127.50
N LEU A 128 15.86 -71.39 128.49
CA LEU A 128 14.83 -70.35 128.61
C LEU A 128 15.44 -68.95 128.80
N ALA A 129 16.58 -68.84 129.48
CA ALA A 129 17.28 -67.56 129.63
C ALA A 129 17.90 -67.09 128.31
N LEU A 130 18.44 -68.00 127.49
CA LEU A 130 18.98 -67.71 126.16
C LEU A 130 17.89 -67.34 125.15
N GLU A 131 16.75 -68.03 125.13
CA GLU A 131 15.61 -67.67 124.29
C GLU A 131 15.08 -66.26 124.65
N ALA A 132 15.01 -65.95 125.94
CA ALA A 132 14.65 -64.61 126.41
C ALA A 132 15.67 -63.54 125.98
N ALA A 133 16.97 -63.85 126.03
CA ALA A 133 18.02 -62.95 125.57
C ALA A 133 17.96 -62.69 124.05
N ASN A 134 17.62 -63.71 123.26
CA ASN A 134 17.50 -63.57 121.81
C ASN A 134 16.26 -62.76 121.41
N VAL A 135 15.12 -62.96 122.09
CA VAL A 135 13.94 -62.11 121.94
C VAL A 135 14.25 -60.66 122.33
N HIS A 136 15.06 -60.47 123.37
CA HIS A 136 15.55 -59.14 123.75
C HIS A 136 16.44 -58.49 122.67
N ALA A 137 17.34 -59.25 122.04
CA ALA A 137 18.18 -58.74 120.95
C ALA A 137 17.37 -58.36 119.69
N LEU A 138 16.32 -59.12 119.38
CA LEU A 138 15.37 -58.78 118.31
C LEU A 138 14.56 -57.53 118.64
N LEU A 139 14.06 -57.41 119.88
CA LEU A 139 13.38 -56.20 120.36
C LEU A 139 14.32 -54.98 120.41
N GLU A 140 15.61 -55.17 120.68
CA GLU A 140 16.60 -54.09 120.66
C GLU A 140 16.97 -53.64 119.24
N SER A 141 16.78 -54.48 118.22
CA SER A 141 17.08 -54.15 116.81
C SER A 141 15.89 -53.61 116.02
N GLU A 142 14.66 -53.82 116.50
CA GLU A 142 13.42 -53.20 115.99
C GLU A 142 13.53 -51.67 115.78
N PRO A 143 14.05 -50.85 116.73
CA PRO A 143 14.15 -49.41 116.53
C PRO A 143 15.12 -48.99 115.41
N ILE A 144 16.17 -49.76 115.15
CA ILE A 144 17.17 -49.45 114.10
C ILE A 144 16.59 -49.77 112.72
N VAL A 145 15.87 -50.89 112.60
CA VAL A 145 15.17 -51.26 111.37
C VAL A 145 14.07 -50.24 111.04
N GLU A 146 13.35 -49.77 112.06
CA GLU A 146 12.34 -48.72 111.91
C GLU A 146 12.95 -47.38 111.48
N GLU A 147 14.14 -47.01 111.97
CA GLU A 147 14.88 -45.81 111.53
C GLU A 147 15.33 -45.91 110.05
N VAL A 148 15.81 -47.07 109.61
CA VAL A 148 16.20 -47.30 108.20
C VAL A 148 14.98 -47.29 107.28
N LEU A 149 13.86 -47.90 107.70
CA LEU A 149 12.60 -47.83 106.97
C LEU A 149 12.12 -46.39 106.84
N GLN A 150 12.18 -45.59 107.92
CA GLN A 150 11.88 -44.16 107.86
C GLN A 150 12.82 -43.39 106.93
N GLY A 151 14.11 -43.72 106.92
CA GLY A 151 15.08 -43.11 105.99
C GLY A 151 14.78 -43.47 104.52
N LEU A 152 14.38 -44.71 104.25
CA LEU A 152 14.00 -45.16 102.91
C LEU A 152 12.69 -44.51 102.45
N GLU A 153 11.72 -44.39 103.37
CA GLU A 153 10.46 -43.68 103.14
C GLU A 153 10.74 -42.20 102.80
N ALA A 154 11.61 -41.54 103.57
CA ALA A 154 12.01 -40.15 103.32
C ALA A 154 12.73 -39.98 101.98
N ALA A 155 13.60 -40.92 101.60
CA ALA A 155 14.25 -40.93 100.29
C ALA A 155 13.25 -41.18 99.15
N SER A 156 12.26 -42.06 99.34
CA SER A 156 11.17 -42.30 98.39
C SER A 156 10.37 -41.02 98.16
N ILE A 157 9.98 -40.34 99.23
CA ILE A 157 9.28 -39.05 99.17
C ILE A 157 10.10 -38.01 98.40
N CYS A 158 11.42 -37.93 98.64
CA CYS A 158 12.28 -36.99 97.92
C CYS A 158 12.36 -37.30 96.41
N VAL A 159 12.36 -38.57 96.01
CA VAL A 159 12.38 -38.98 94.60
C VAL A 159 11.02 -38.70 93.93
N GLU A 160 9.92 -38.96 94.64
CA GLU A 160 8.56 -38.61 94.19
C GLU A 160 8.42 -37.10 94.00
N ASP A 161 8.90 -36.29 94.95
CA ASP A 161 8.95 -34.83 94.82
C ASP A 161 9.75 -34.44 93.58
N MET A 162 10.95 -35.01 93.36
CA MET A 162 11.77 -34.72 92.18
C MET A 162 11.09 -35.08 90.85
N ASP A 163 10.36 -36.19 90.79
CA ASP A 163 9.56 -36.57 89.62
C ASP A 163 8.42 -35.58 89.39
N GLU A 164 7.76 -35.12 90.45
CA GLU A 164 6.76 -34.05 90.37
C GLU A 164 7.37 -32.74 89.83
N TRP A 165 8.53 -32.32 90.35
CA TRP A 165 9.24 -31.14 89.87
C TRP A 165 9.62 -31.26 88.38
N LEU A 166 10.16 -32.41 87.96
CA LEU A 166 10.50 -32.67 86.55
C LEU A 166 9.25 -32.71 85.67
N GLY A 167 8.14 -33.26 86.17
CA GLY A 167 6.82 -33.21 85.54
C GLY A 167 6.37 -31.77 85.31
N ILE A 168 6.44 -30.92 86.34
CA ILE A 168 6.09 -29.50 86.27
C ILE A 168 6.98 -28.77 85.26
N PHE A 169 8.30 -29.00 85.28
CA PHE A 169 9.23 -28.35 84.33
C PHE A 169 9.01 -28.81 82.89
N ASN A 170 8.74 -30.09 82.66
CA ASN A 170 8.40 -30.60 81.32
C ASN A 170 7.11 -29.96 80.79
N VAL A 171 6.09 -29.84 81.63
CA VAL A 171 4.84 -29.15 81.26
C VAL A 171 5.11 -27.69 80.92
N LYS A 172 5.90 -26.98 81.74
CA LYS A 172 6.29 -25.58 81.48
C LYS A 172 7.11 -25.43 80.20
N LEU A 173 8.06 -26.32 79.92
CA LEU A 173 8.86 -26.28 78.69
C LEU A 173 8.03 -26.60 77.44
N ARG A 174 7.06 -27.50 77.54
CA ARG A 174 6.12 -27.78 76.46
C ARG A 174 5.25 -26.55 76.16
N HIS A 175 4.66 -25.93 77.19
CA HIS A 175 3.91 -24.69 77.00
C HIS A 175 4.78 -23.56 76.43
N MET A 176 6.00 -23.38 76.93
CA MET A 176 6.92 -22.38 76.39
C MET A 176 7.28 -22.65 74.92
N ARG A 177 7.44 -23.92 74.52
CA ARG A 177 7.67 -24.30 73.12
C ARG A 177 6.46 -23.98 72.24
N GLU A 178 5.26 -24.34 72.69
CA GLU A 178 4.01 -24.03 72.00
C GLU A 178 3.81 -22.51 71.88
N ASP A 179 4.14 -21.75 72.93
CA ASP A 179 4.11 -20.29 72.94
C ASP A 179 5.13 -19.69 71.97
N ILE A 180 6.37 -20.20 71.94
CA ILE A 180 7.41 -19.75 71.00
C ILE A 180 6.99 -20.04 69.55
N GLU A 181 6.47 -21.23 69.26
CA GLU A 181 5.97 -21.60 67.93
C GLU A 181 4.77 -20.73 67.51
N SER A 182 3.87 -20.44 68.45
CA SER A 182 2.77 -19.50 68.24
C SER A 182 3.27 -18.09 67.94
N ILE A 183 4.26 -17.59 68.69
CA ILE A 183 4.90 -16.28 68.47
C ILE A 183 5.63 -16.26 67.13
N GLU A 184 6.37 -17.29 66.77
CA GLU A 184 7.09 -17.38 65.50
C GLU A 184 6.12 -17.40 64.31
N SER A 185 5.07 -18.23 64.38
CA SER A 185 4.04 -18.28 63.34
C SER A 185 3.31 -16.94 63.19
N ARG A 186 3.08 -16.23 64.31
CA ARG A 186 2.48 -14.89 64.33
C ARG A 186 3.45 -13.85 63.75
N ASN A 187 4.72 -13.91 64.10
CA ASN A 187 5.73 -12.98 63.60
C ASN A 187 5.96 -13.17 62.10
N ASN A 188 6.07 -14.40 61.62
CA ASN A 188 6.17 -14.71 60.19
C ASN A 188 4.95 -14.19 59.40
N LYS A 189 3.74 -14.32 59.96
CA LYS A 189 2.53 -13.71 59.37
C LYS A 189 2.60 -12.18 59.33
N LEU A 190 3.07 -11.56 60.41
CA LEU A 190 3.24 -10.09 60.49
C LEU A 190 4.31 -9.59 59.53
N GLU A 191 5.43 -10.30 59.39
CA GLU A 191 6.49 -9.98 58.42
C GLU A 191 6.00 -10.14 56.99
N LEU A 192 5.32 -11.25 56.67
CA LEU A 192 4.71 -11.46 55.37
C LEU A 192 3.69 -10.36 55.05
N GLN A 193 2.86 -9.96 56.01
CA GLN A 193 1.92 -8.86 55.86
C GLN A 193 2.65 -7.52 55.67
N SER A 194 3.72 -7.26 56.41
CA SER A 194 4.53 -6.04 56.29
C SER A 194 5.20 -5.93 54.92
N VAL A 195 5.83 -7.02 54.45
CA VAL A 195 6.44 -7.07 53.12
C VAL A 195 5.39 -6.92 52.02
N SER A 196 4.26 -7.63 52.14
CA SER A 196 3.16 -7.53 51.17
C SER A 196 2.58 -6.12 51.13
N ASN A 197 2.41 -5.46 52.29
CA ASN A 197 1.92 -4.09 52.37
C ASN A 197 2.91 -3.10 51.73
N LYS A 198 4.23 -3.29 51.91
CA LYS A 198 5.23 -2.44 51.25
C LYS A 198 5.16 -2.57 49.72
N VAL A 199 5.12 -3.80 49.22
CA VAL A 199 4.99 -4.06 47.76
C VAL A 199 3.68 -3.50 47.22
N LEU A 200 2.57 -3.64 47.97
CA LEU A 200 1.28 -3.09 47.59
C LEU A 200 1.29 -1.55 47.53
N ILE A 201 1.94 -0.88 48.48
CA ILE A 201 2.11 0.57 48.47
C ILE A 201 2.94 1.00 47.26
N GLU A 202 4.06 0.33 46.99
CA GLU A 202 4.90 0.63 45.81
C GLU A 202 4.14 0.47 44.49
N GLU A 203 3.29 -0.56 44.35
CA GLU A 203 2.45 -0.73 43.16
C GLU A 203 1.32 0.31 43.08
N LEU A 204 0.74 0.70 44.22
CA LEU A 204 -0.25 1.79 44.29
C LEU A 204 0.35 3.14 43.90
N ASP A 205 1.57 3.45 44.35
CA ASP A 205 2.27 4.68 44.02
C ASP A 205 2.59 4.74 42.51
N LYS A 206 3.08 3.63 41.92
CA LYS A 206 3.26 3.53 40.46
C LYS A 206 1.95 3.74 39.69
N LEU A 207 0.83 3.24 40.21
CA LEU A 207 -0.48 3.45 39.58
C LEU A 207 -0.94 4.90 39.72
N LEU A 208 -0.74 5.53 40.88
CA LEU A 208 -1.08 6.92 41.13
C LEU A 208 -0.29 7.87 40.24
N GLU A 209 1.02 7.67 40.08
CA GLU A 209 1.87 8.45 39.17
C GLU A 209 1.35 8.41 37.73
N ARG A 210 0.86 7.25 37.27
CA ARG A 210 0.30 7.09 35.92
C ARG A 210 -1.08 7.75 35.74
N LEU A 211 -1.83 7.94 36.83
CA LEU A 211 -3.17 8.52 36.83
C LEU A 211 -3.17 10.02 37.11
N GLN A 212 -2.06 10.58 37.59
CA GLN A 212 -1.95 11.99 37.94
C GLN A 212 -1.91 12.85 36.67
N ILE A 213 -2.75 13.88 36.66
CA ILE A 213 -2.79 14.88 35.59
C ILE A 213 -2.04 16.11 36.11
N PRO A 214 -0.90 16.50 35.49
CA PRO A 214 -0.23 17.74 35.81
C PRO A 214 -1.13 18.94 35.48
N SER A 215 -1.28 19.85 36.44
CA SER A 215 -2.16 21.03 36.33
C SER A 215 -1.78 21.96 35.19
N GLU A 216 -0.48 22.04 34.85
CA GLU A 216 0.04 22.80 33.71
C GLU A 216 -0.50 22.29 32.37
N PHE A 217 -0.53 20.97 32.18
CA PHE A 217 -1.07 20.35 30.97
C PHE A 217 -2.60 20.42 30.94
N GLU A 218 -3.26 20.28 32.08
CA GLU A 218 -4.71 20.45 32.18
C GLU A 218 -5.14 21.86 31.74
N ALA A 219 -4.44 22.89 32.20
CA ALA A 219 -4.70 24.28 31.82
C ALA A 219 -4.48 24.52 30.31
N ALA A 220 -3.40 23.97 29.74
CA ALA A 220 -3.12 24.07 28.31
C ALA A 220 -4.22 23.37 27.47
N LEU A 221 -4.61 22.15 27.86
CA LEU A 221 -5.60 21.34 27.13
C LEU A 221 -7.02 21.92 27.19
N THR A 222 -7.41 22.51 28.33
CA THR A 222 -8.76 23.03 28.55
C THR A 222 -8.93 24.48 28.12
N GLY A 223 -7.94 25.35 28.35
CA GLY A 223 -8.06 26.81 28.18
C GLY A 223 -6.93 27.49 27.40
N GLY A 224 -5.84 26.79 27.04
CA GLY A 224 -4.69 27.39 26.34
C GLY A 224 -5.05 28.05 25.00
N SER A 225 -4.43 29.19 24.68
CA SER A 225 -4.51 29.82 23.35
C SER A 225 -3.67 29.06 22.33
N PHE A 226 -4.08 29.04 21.06
CA PHE A 226 -3.32 28.40 19.97
C PHE A 226 -2.37 29.34 19.22
N ASP A 227 -2.01 30.48 19.82
CA ASP A 227 -1.05 31.43 19.24
C ASP A 227 0.33 30.79 19.08
N GLU A 228 1.14 31.32 18.15
CA GLU A 228 2.47 30.78 17.81
C GLU A 228 3.38 30.62 19.05
N ALA A 229 3.33 31.55 20.00
CA ALA A 229 4.12 31.50 21.23
C ALA A 229 3.73 30.35 22.18
N ASN A 230 2.46 29.95 22.19
CA ASN A 230 1.92 28.89 23.07
C ASN A 230 1.82 27.54 22.36
N MET A 231 2.14 27.46 21.06
CA MET A 231 2.05 26.25 20.26
C MET A 231 2.89 25.10 20.80
N ILE A 232 4.15 25.38 21.21
CA ILE A 232 5.06 24.36 21.75
C ILE A 232 4.45 23.71 23.00
N LYS A 233 3.93 24.52 23.92
CA LYS A 233 3.27 24.05 25.15
C LYS A 233 2.03 23.20 24.86
N ASN A 234 1.23 23.61 23.88
CA ASN A 234 0.05 22.84 23.46
C ASN A 234 0.44 21.50 22.81
N ILE A 235 1.54 21.46 22.05
CA ILE A 235 2.07 20.22 21.46
C ILE A 235 2.57 19.28 22.56
N GLU A 236 3.38 19.78 23.50
CA GLU A 236 3.89 19.00 24.64
C GLU A 236 2.75 18.44 25.49
N ALA A 237 1.73 19.24 25.78
CA ALA A 237 0.54 18.80 26.51
C ALA A 237 -0.25 17.72 25.74
N CYS A 238 -0.32 17.84 24.41
CA CYS A 238 -0.98 16.86 23.54
C CYS A 238 -0.19 15.55 23.41
N GLU A 239 1.15 15.61 23.34
CA GLU A 239 2.05 14.47 23.37
C GLU A 239 1.92 13.73 24.71
N TRP A 240 1.95 14.46 25.82
CA TRP A 240 1.73 13.91 27.15
C TRP A 240 0.37 13.22 27.25
N LEU A 241 -0.72 13.86 26.81
CA LEU A 241 -2.07 13.27 26.82
C LEU A 241 -2.13 11.97 26.01
N THR A 242 -1.48 11.95 24.84
CA THR A 242 -1.41 10.76 23.98
C THR A 242 -0.65 9.63 24.67
N GLY A 243 0.46 9.95 25.34
CA GLY A 243 1.23 8.99 26.14
C GLY A 243 0.43 8.48 27.35
N ALA A 244 -0.24 9.36 28.08
CA ALA A 244 -1.06 9.02 29.24
C ALA A 244 -2.20 8.07 28.87
N ILE A 245 -2.92 8.34 27.78
CA ILE A 245 -3.98 7.45 27.28
C ILE A 245 -3.40 6.08 26.92
N LYS A 246 -2.27 6.02 26.20
CA LYS A 246 -1.61 4.76 25.83
C LYS A 246 -1.11 3.97 27.03
N ASN A 247 -0.66 4.63 28.09
CA ASN A 247 -0.17 3.99 29.32
C ASN A 247 -1.30 3.35 30.14
N ILE A 248 -2.54 3.83 29.98
CA ILE A 248 -3.74 3.32 30.67
C ILE A 248 -4.46 2.25 29.81
N GLU A 249 -4.11 2.11 28.54
CA GLU A 249 -4.64 1.11 27.62
C GLU A 249 -3.82 -0.21 27.62
N VAL A 250 -4.49 -1.33 27.29
CA VAL A 250 -3.87 -2.66 27.18
C VAL A 250 -2.92 -2.66 25.96
N PRO A 251 -1.66 -3.14 26.05
CA PRO A 251 -1.08 -4.05 27.05
C PRO A 251 -0.27 -3.40 28.19
N ASN A 252 -0.16 -2.07 28.24
CA ASN A 252 0.72 -1.37 29.19
C ASN A 252 0.19 -1.40 30.64
N LEU A 253 -1.11 -1.61 30.78
CA LEU A 253 -1.78 -1.83 32.05
C LEU A 253 -2.27 -3.28 32.12
N GLU A 254 -1.97 -3.99 33.21
CA GLU A 254 -2.52 -5.34 33.40
C GLU A 254 -4.06 -5.31 33.37
N PRO A 255 -4.73 -6.30 32.75
CA PRO A 255 -6.18 -6.33 32.64
C PRO A 255 -6.95 -6.27 33.99
N CYS A 256 -6.28 -6.60 35.09
CA CYS A 256 -6.84 -6.53 36.45
C CYS A 256 -7.14 -5.08 36.88
N TYR A 257 -6.25 -4.12 36.56
CA TYR A 257 -6.40 -2.71 36.90
C TYR A 257 -7.52 -2.02 36.11
N ALA A 258 -7.82 -2.49 34.90
CA ALA A 258 -8.89 -1.92 34.06
C ALA A 258 -10.29 -2.01 34.69
N LYS A 259 -10.49 -2.92 35.65
CA LYS A 259 -11.77 -3.06 36.38
C LYS A 259 -11.92 -2.07 37.53
N LEU A 260 -10.85 -1.46 38.02
CA LEU A 260 -10.88 -0.53 39.15
C LEU A 260 -11.69 0.73 38.80
N ARG A 261 -12.50 1.19 39.75
CA ARG A 261 -13.33 2.40 39.58
C ARG A 261 -12.47 3.64 39.30
N ALA A 262 -11.40 3.85 40.06
CA ALA A 262 -10.52 5.00 39.91
C ALA A 262 -9.88 5.07 38.51
N VAL A 263 -9.44 3.94 37.97
CA VAL A 263 -8.87 3.85 36.61
C VAL A 263 -9.93 4.16 35.56
N LYS A 264 -11.17 3.70 35.74
CA LYS A 264 -12.29 4.00 34.82
C LYS A 264 -12.68 5.48 34.85
N GLU A 265 -12.78 6.08 36.03
CA GLU A 265 -13.09 7.49 36.21
C GLU A 265 -12.00 8.38 35.58
N LYS A 266 -10.72 8.10 35.87
CA LYS A 266 -9.60 8.81 35.24
C LYS A 266 -9.53 8.60 33.73
N ARG A 267 -9.79 7.39 33.24
CA ARG A 267 -9.90 7.15 31.80
C ARG A 267 -11.00 8.00 31.16
N ALA A 268 -12.14 8.16 31.82
CA ALA A 268 -13.22 9.03 31.32
C ALA A 268 -12.79 10.51 31.32
N GLU A 269 -12.06 10.95 32.33
CA GLU A 269 -11.49 12.31 32.41
C GLU A 269 -10.48 12.57 31.27
N PHE A 270 -9.56 11.64 31.00
CA PHE A 270 -8.63 11.73 29.86
C PHE A 270 -9.36 11.80 28.52
N VAL A 271 -10.44 11.03 28.35
CA VAL A 271 -11.28 11.08 27.14
C VAL A 271 -11.99 12.42 27.02
N LEU A 272 -12.48 13.01 28.12
CA LEU A 272 -13.09 14.33 28.12
C LEU A 272 -12.08 15.44 27.75
N LEU A 273 -10.88 15.39 28.33
CA LEU A 273 -9.75 16.27 27.99
C LEU A 273 -9.40 16.18 26.51
N LYS A 274 -9.25 14.94 26.01
CA LYS A 274 -9.02 14.66 24.58
C LYS A 274 -10.10 15.28 23.70
N CYS A 275 -11.37 14.99 23.95
CA CYS A 275 -12.48 15.53 23.14
C CYS A 275 -12.52 17.07 23.19
N THR A 276 -12.28 17.66 24.36
CA THR A 276 -12.28 19.11 24.54
C THR A 276 -11.14 19.77 23.76
N PHE A 277 -9.91 19.25 23.88
CA PHE A 277 -8.75 19.77 23.19
C PHE A 277 -8.87 19.61 21.67
N VAL A 278 -9.20 18.40 21.19
CA VAL A 278 -9.36 18.12 19.75
C VAL A 278 -10.42 19.04 19.15
N ARG A 279 -11.56 19.23 19.82
CA ARG A 279 -12.62 20.13 19.36
C ARG A 279 -12.12 21.57 19.24
N ARG A 280 -11.51 22.12 20.30
CA ARG A 280 -11.00 23.51 20.31
C ARG A 280 -9.92 23.72 19.26
N ALA A 281 -8.95 22.81 19.17
CA ALA A 281 -7.87 22.90 18.21
C ALA A 281 -8.37 22.78 16.77
N SER A 282 -9.29 21.85 16.49
CA SER A 282 -9.89 21.68 15.17
C SER A 282 -10.72 22.89 14.76
N GLU A 283 -11.50 23.48 15.68
CA GLU A 283 -12.25 24.72 15.43
C GLU A 283 -11.33 25.90 15.14
N PHE A 284 -10.25 26.05 15.91
CA PHE A 284 -9.24 27.08 15.68
C PHE A 284 -8.60 26.94 14.30
N LEU A 285 -8.05 25.77 13.97
CA LEU A 285 -7.37 25.53 12.69
C LEU A 285 -8.33 25.68 11.48
N ARG A 286 -9.58 25.24 11.64
CA ARG A 286 -10.63 25.38 10.62
C ARG A 286 -10.96 26.84 10.31
N ASN A 287 -10.77 27.76 11.25
CA ASN A 287 -10.99 29.18 11.03
C ASN A 287 -9.70 29.92 10.66
N TYR A 288 -8.56 29.51 11.24
CA TYR A 288 -7.27 30.15 11.05
C TYR A 288 -6.76 30.02 9.61
N PHE A 289 -6.75 28.83 9.02
CA PHE A 289 -6.22 28.67 7.66
C PHE A 289 -7.03 29.43 6.61
N PRO A 290 -8.38 29.36 6.58
CA PRO A 290 -9.16 30.20 5.68
C PRO A 290 -8.93 31.69 5.92
N SER A 291 -8.82 32.15 7.18
CA SER A 291 -8.56 33.57 7.46
C SER A 291 -7.21 34.05 6.93
N LEU A 292 -6.19 33.19 6.95
CA LEU A 292 -4.87 33.47 6.40
C LEU A 292 -4.91 33.59 4.87
N ILE A 293 -5.67 32.69 4.23
CA ILE A 293 -5.88 32.71 2.77
C ILE A 293 -6.74 33.91 2.37
N ASP A 294 -7.80 34.24 3.10
CA ASP A 294 -8.65 35.41 2.87
C ASP A 294 -7.85 36.71 2.97
N PHE A 295 -6.88 36.79 3.89
CA PHE A 295 -5.96 37.92 3.96
C PHE A 295 -5.16 38.08 2.67
N MET A 296 -4.62 36.99 2.12
CA MET A 296 -3.91 37.00 0.83
C MET A 296 -4.84 37.35 -0.34
N ILE A 297 -6.06 36.83 -0.35
CA ILE A 297 -7.08 37.13 -1.37
C ILE A 297 -7.41 38.62 -1.39
N ASN A 298 -7.47 39.28 -0.22
CA ASN A 298 -7.82 40.69 -0.13
C ASN A 298 -6.66 41.63 -0.49
N ASP A 299 -5.41 41.21 -0.31
CA ASP A 299 -4.26 42.00 -0.69
C ASP A 299 -3.94 41.88 -2.19
N LYS A 300 -4.10 43.00 -2.90
CA LYS A 300 -3.84 43.09 -4.34
C LYS A 300 -2.37 42.92 -4.71
N SER A 301 -1.45 43.01 -3.75
CA SER A 301 -0.01 42.85 -3.97
C SER A 301 0.39 41.41 -4.37
N TYR A 302 -0.43 40.42 -4.02
CA TYR A 302 -0.19 39.01 -4.36
C TYR A 302 -0.58 38.67 -5.81
N PHE A 303 -1.43 39.46 -6.43
CA PHE A 303 -1.96 39.18 -7.78
C PHE A 303 -1.19 39.92 -8.88
N SER A 304 -1.26 39.39 -10.10
CA SER A 304 -0.82 40.11 -11.29
C SER A 304 -1.66 41.37 -11.50
N GLN A 305 -1.00 42.46 -11.89
CA GLN A 305 -1.62 43.77 -12.13
C GLN A 305 -1.25 44.27 -13.53
N ARG A 306 -1.96 45.28 -14.03
CA ARG A 306 -1.70 45.86 -15.37
C ARG A 306 -0.24 46.26 -15.53
N GLY A 307 0.46 45.60 -16.44
CA GLY A 307 1.87 45.81 -16.75
C GLY A 307 2.85 45.04 -15.85
N GLN A 308 2.38 44.27 -14.87
CA GLN A 308 3.18 43.47 -13.95
C GLN A 308 2.63 42.05 -13.83
N LEU A 309 3.20 41.15 -14.65
CA LEU A 309 2.95 39.72 -14.56
C LEU A 309 3.74 39.15 -13.37
N LYS A 310 3.04 38.73 -12.33
CA LYS A 310 3.64 38.16 -11.11
C LYS A 310 3.34 36.66 -11.03
N ARG A 311 4.37 35.87 -10.72
CA ARG A 311 4.21 34.44 -10.43
C ARG A 311 3.61 34.28 -9.03
N PRO A 312 2.60 33.41 -8.84
CA PRO A 312 2.11 33.07 -7.50
C PRO A 312 3.25 32.57 -6.61
N ASP A 313 3.25 33.00 -5.35
CA ASP A 313 4.22 32.58 -4.35
C ASP A 313 3.50 32.32 -3.02
N HIS A 314 3.55 31.06 -2.59
CA HIS A 314 2.90 30.59 -1.36
C HIS A 314 3.91 30.26 -0.25
N ALA A 315 5.17 30.70 -0.35
CA ALA A 315 6.19 30.38 0.64
C ALA A 315 5.79 30.81 2.07
N ASP A 316 5.29 32.04 2.24
CA ASP A 316 4.86 32.57 3.54
C ASP A 316 3.63 31.84 4.09
N LEU A 317 2.67 31.51 3.22
CA LEU A 317 1.50 30.70 3.57
C LEU A 317 1.91 29.32 4.08
N ARG A 318 2.78 28.64 3.32
CA ARG A 318 3.30 27.32 3.66
C ARG A 318 4.11 27.37 4.96
N TYR A 319 4.90 28.41 5.17
CA TYR A 319 5.66 28.61 6.42
C TYR A 319 4.72 28.70 7.63
N LYS A 320 3.71 29.56 7.57
CA LYS A 320 2.71 29.70 8.65
C LYS A 320 1.93 28.40 8.88
N CYS A 321 1.53 27.68 7.83
CA CYS A 321 0.89 26.38 7.95
C CYS A 321 1.81 25.35 8.64
N ARG A 322 3.10 25.31 8.29
CA ARG A 322 4.08 24.36 8.85
C ARG A 322 4.25 24.49 10.38
N ILE A 323 4.05 25.68 10.95
CA ILE A 323 4.08 25.89 12.41
C ILE A 323 3.07 24.97 13.12
N TYR A 324 1.91 24.73 12.50
CA TYR A 324 0.82 23.92 13.04
C TYR A 324 0.85 22.45 12.57
N ALA A 325 1.81 22.06 11.73
CA ALA A 325 1.85 20.71 11.14
C ALA A 325 2.03 19.60 12.21
N ARG A 326 2.87 19.84 13.21
CA ARG A 326 3.05 18.90 14.34
C ARG A 326 1.76 18.73 15.14
N LEU A 327 1.07 19.83 15.44
CA LEU A 327 -0.22 19.78 16.13
C LEU A 327 -1.23 18.92 15.35
N LEU A 328 -1.30 19.07 14.03
CA LEU A 328 -2.17 18.25 13.18
C LEU A 328 -1.88 16.75 13.26
N GLN A 329 -0.61 16.37 13.30
CA GLN A 329 -0.20 14.96 13.46
C GLN A 329 -0.69 14.39 14.80
N HIS A 330 -0.54 15.14 15.90
CA HIS A 330 -1.01 14.68 17.20
C HIS A 330 -2.54 14.62 17.29
N ILE A 331 -3.25 15.60 16.74
CA ILE A 331 -4.72 15.59 16.72
C ILE A 331 -5.24 14.43 15.85
N LYS A 332 -4.60 14.11 14.70
CA LYS A 332 -4.92 12.90 13.90
C LYS A 332 -4.80 11.62 14.74
N SER A 333 -3.75 11.53 15.57
CA SER A 333 -3.52 10.37 16.42
C SER A 333 -4.56 10.23 17.53
N LEU A 334 -5.08 11.35 18.03
CA LEU A 334 -6.15 11.37 19.03
C LEU A 334 -7.51 11.06 18.38
N ASP A 335 -7.89 11.74 17.31
CA ASP A 335 -9.16 11.52 16.62
C ASP A 335 -8.96 11.53 15.09
N LYS A 336 -9.21 10.40 14.45
CA LYS A 336 -9.08 10.28 13.00
C LYS A 336 -10.16 11.07 12.24
N ASN A 337 -11.31 11.35 12.87
CA ASN A 337 -12.45 11.99 12.22
C ASN A 337 -12.34 13.53 12.18
N CYS A 338 -11.46 14.13 12.97
CA CYS A 338 -11.35 15.58 13.09
C CYS A 338 -10.82 16.26 11.80
N LEU A 339 -10.03 15.56 11.00
CA LEU A 339 -9.35 16.13 9.83
C LEU A 339 -10.29 16.36 8.64
N GLY A 340 -11.40 15.64 8.54
CA GLY A 340 -12.32 15.75 7.39
C GLY A 340 -12.82 17.17 7.16
N PRO A 341 -13.50 17.81 8.13
CA PRO A 341 -13.97 19.19 8.01
C PRO A 341 -12.84 20.21 7.81
N LEU A 342 -11.68 19.97 8.41
CA LEU A 342 -10.51 20.85 8.27
C LEU A 342 -9.95 20.81 6.83
N ARG A 343 -9.78 19.61 6.28
CA ARG A 343 -9.31 19.39 4.90
C ARG A 343 -10.21 20.12 3.92
N LYS A 344 -11.54 19.97 4.05
CA LYS A 344 -12.52 20.66 3.20
C LYS A 344 -12.44 22.18 3.29
N ALA A 345 -12.38 22.74 4.50
CA ALA A 345 -12.27 24.19 4.69
C ALA A 345 -10.99 24.78 4.07
N TYR A 346 -9.87 24.06 4.19
CA TYR A 346 -8.61 24.43 3.55
C TYR A 346 -8.69 24.31 2.02
N CYS A 347 -9.19 23.19 1.48
CA CYS A 347 -9.35 22.99 0.04
C CYS A 347 -10.21 24.09 -0.58
N HIS A 348 -11.35 24.40 0.05
CA HIS A 348 -12.26 25.43 -0.44
C HIS A 348 -11.61 26.81 -0.48
N SER A 349 -10.94 27.23 0.60
CA SER A 349 -10.28 28.54 0.65
C SER A 349 -9.10 28.64 -0.31
N LEU A 350 -8.26 27.60 -0.40
CA LEU A 350 -7.12 27.56 -1.33
C LEU A 350 -7.59 27.51 -2.80
N ASN A 351 -8.68 26.80 -3.11
CA ASN A 351 -9.28 26.80 -4.43
C ASN A 351 -9.64 28.24 -4.86
N LEU A 352 -10.30 29.01 -3.99
CA LEU A 352 -10.66 30.40 -4.27
C LEU A 352 -9.44 31.28 -4.58
N LEU A 353 -8.35 31.09 -3.83
CA LEU A 353 -7.08 31.78 -4.08
C LEU A 353 -6.51 31.38 -5.46
N LEU A 354 -6.31 30.09 -5.71
CA LEU A 354 -5.75 29.57 -6.96
C LEU A 354 -6.57 29.99 -8.19
N ARG A 355 -7.89 29.93 -8.11
CA ARG A 355 -8.82 30.36 -9.19
C ARG A 355 -8.67 31.85 -9.47
N ARG A 356 -8.56 32.68 -8.42
CA ARG A 356 -8.37 34.13 -8.58
C ARG A 356 -7.00 34.45 -9.16
N GLU A 357 -5.95 33.76 -8.71
CA GLU A 357 -4.60 33.91 -9.27
C GLU A 357 -4.55 33.52 -10.75
N ALA A 358 -5.11 32.36 -11.11
CA ALA A 358 -5.20 31.91 -12.50
C ALA A 358 -5.99 32.90 -13.37
N ARG A 359 -7.09 33.44 -12.86
CA ARG A 359 -7.91 34.42 -13.57
C ARG A 359 -7.19 35.74 -13.81
N GLU A 360 -6.58 36.33 -12.78
CA GLU A 360 -5.86 37.60 -12.94
C GLU A 360 -4.60 37.43 -13.78
N PHE A 361 -3.91 36.29 -13.66
CA PHE A 361 -2.78 35.96 -14.53
C PHE A 361 -3.21 35.81 -15.99
N SER A 362 -4.32 35.09 -16.26
CA SER A 362 -4.93 35.00 -17.59
C SER A 362 -5.32 36.38 -18.13
N ASN A 363 -5.98 37.22 -17.32
CA ASN A 363 -6.38 38.57 -17.71
C ASN A 363 -5.17 39.41 -18.14
N GLU A 364 -4.08 39.34 -17.38
CA GLU A 364 -2.87 40.11 -17.65
C GLU A 364 -2.09 39.56 -18.85
N LEU A 365 -2.01 38.24 -19.03
CA LEU A 365 -1.44 37.65 -20.24
C LEU A 365 -2.19 38.13 -21.50
N ARG A 366 -3.52 38.11 -21.45
CA ARG A 366 -4.36 38.58 -22.56
C ARG A 366 -4.23 40.09 -22.80
N ALA A 367 -4.06 40.89 -21.76
CA ALA A 367 -3.90 42.34 -21.86
C ALA A 367 -2.49 42.78 -22.33
N SER A 368 -1.45 42.05 -21.93
CA SER A 368 -0.06 42.32 -22.29
C SER A 368 0.28 41.88 -23.71
N THR A 369 -0.49 40.93 -24.27
CA THR A 369 -0.31 40.48 -25.65
C THR A 369 -0.94 41.50 -26.60
N LYS A 370 -0.11 42.23 -27.35
CA LYS A 370 -0.56 43.12 -28.43
C LYS A 370 -1.02 42.26 -29.60
N VAL A 371 -2.31 42.22 -29.87
CA VAL A 371 -2.87 41.43 -30.97
C VAL A 371 -3.59 42.35 -31.95
N SER A 372 -3.19 42.31 -33.23
CA SER A 372 -3.99 42.84 -34.32
C SER A 372 -5.21 41.93 -34.56
N LYS A 373 -6.43 42.46 -34.47
CA LYS A 373 -7.66 41.69 -34.79
C LYS A 373 -7.70 41.39 -36.29
N SER A 374 -7.23 40.22 -36.68
CA SER A 374 -7.45 39.64 -38.01
C SER A 374 -8.18 38.31 -37.84
N SER A 375 -9.50 38.30 -38.06
CA SER A 375 -10.24 37.04 -38.14
C SER A 375 -9.74 36.25 -39.35
N THR A 376 -9.24 35.03 -39.13
CA THR A 376 -8.82 34.11 -40.20
C THR A 376 -10.03 33.62 -40.98
N VAL A 377 -10.64 34.49 -41.79
CA VAL A 377 -11.72 34.10 -42.70
C VAL A 377 -11.07 33.39 -43.88
N TRP A 378 -11.03 32.06 -43.80
CA TRP A 378 -10.42 31.16 -44.79
C TRP A 378 -10.95 31.37 -46.24
N LEU A 379 -12.14 31.97 -46.41
CA LEU A 379 -12.80 32.12 -47.71
C LEU A 379 -13.09 33.56 -48.23
N GLU A 380 -12.93 34.63 -47.45
CA GLU A 380 -13.23 36.00 -47.92
C GLU A 380 -11.96 36.87 -47.94
N GLY A 381 -11.37 37.01 -49.13
CA GLY A 381 -10.25 37.90 -49.40
C GLY A 381 -9.70 37.70 -50.82
N PRO A 382 -9.39 38.76 -51.59
CA PRO A 382 -8.68 38.62 -52.86
C PRO A 382 -7.24 38.11 -52.62
N PRO A 383 -6.63 37.39 -53.58
CA PRO A 383 -5.21 37.03 -53.51
C PRO A 383 -4.36 38.27 -53.85
N GLY A 384 -4.27 39.21 -52.90
CA GLY A 384 -3.58 40.48 -53.09
C GLY A 384 -2.75 40.84 -51.87
N SER A 385 -1.44 40.70 -52.02
CA SER A 385 -0.35 41.31 -51.22
C SER A 385 -0.34 41.14 -49.69
N SER A 386 0.79 40.59 -49.22
CA SER A 386 1.32 40.66 -47.84
C SER A 386 0.43 40.09 -46.71
N GLN A 387 0.49 38.77 -46.51
CA GLN A 387 0.11 38.11 -45.25
C GLN A 387 1.34 37.55 -44.50
N THR A 388 2.51 38.16 -44.68
CA THR A 388 3.76 37.82 -43.98
C THR A 388 3.90 38.47 -42.60
N THR A 389 2.98 39.36 -42.20
CA THR A 389 3.03 40.09 -40.93
C THR A 389 2.24 39.44 -39.78
N ASN A 390 1.48 38.36 -40.03
CA ASN A 390 0.52 37.80 -39.05
C ASN A 390 1.05 36.62 -38.22
N SER A 391 2.20 36.02 -38.58
CA SER A 391 2.74 34.86 -37.84
C SER A 391 3.31 35.24 -36.45
N ALA A 392 3.79 36.48 -36.30
CA ALA A 392 4.33 36.98 -35.04
C ALA A 392 3.24 37.12 -33.96
N ASP A 393 2.08 37.65 -34.32
CA ASP A 393 0.97 37.88 -33.38
C ASP A 393 0.32 36.56 -32.93
N SER A 394 0.16 35.58 -33.81
CA SER A 394 -0.37 34.26 -33.45
C SER A 394 0.61 33.43 -32.60
N SER A 395 1.93 33.58 -32.82
CA SER A 395 2.95 32.97 -31.95
C SER A 395 2.92 33.53 -30.53
N SER A 396 2.50 34.79 -30.37
CA SER A 396 2.40 35.43 -29.05
C SER A 396 1.21 34.92 -28.23
N ALA A 397 0.12 34.51 -28.89
CA ALA A 397 -1.06 33.92 -28.23
C ALA A 397 -0.79 32.50 -27.72
N SER A 398 -0.11 31.67 -28.52
CA SER A 398 0.31 30.33 -28.08
C SER A 398 1.40 30.36 -27.01
N GLU A 399 2.30 31.35 -27.07
CA GLU A 399 3.29 31.62 -26.02
C GLU A 399 2.63 32.05 -24.71
N ALA A 400 1.54 32.83 -24.75
CA ALA A 400 0.77 33.16 -23.54
C ALA A 400 0.18 31.91 -22.87
N TYR A 401 -0.38 30.97 -23.65
CA TYR A 401 -0.84 29.67 -23.15
C TYR A 401 0.32 28.84 -22.56
N SER A 402 1.45 28.78 -23.27
CA SER A 402 2.68 28.10 -22.79
C SER A 402 3.15 28.64 -21.43
N ARG A 403 3.16 29.97 -21.26
CA ARG A 403 3.52 30.62 -20.00
C ARG A 403 2.55 30.31 -18.87
N MET A 404 1.25 30.24 -19.16
CA MET A 404 0.23 29.84 -18.18
C MET A 404 0.50 28.44 -17.65
N LEU A 405 0.73 27.47 -18.55
CA LEU A 405 1.08 26.10 -18.15
C LEU A 405 2.42 26.04 -17.40
N THR A 406 3.44 26.78 -17.86
CA THR A 406 4.77 26.79 -17.22
C THR A 406 4.73 27.30 -15.77
N VAL A 407 3.83 28.22 -15.44
CA VAL A 407 3.70 28.77 -14.09
C VAL A 407 2.79 27.91 -13.22
N PHE A 408 1.60 27.57 -13.72
CA PHE A 408 0.59 26.92 -12.88
C PHE A 408 0.77 25.41 -12.76
N ILE A 409 1.24 24.69 -13.79
CA ILE A 409 1.39 23.23 -13.69
C ILE A 409 2.33 22.84 -12.53
N PRO A 410 3.55 23.41 -12.40
CA PRO A 410 4.40 23.13 -11.24
C PRO A 410 3.77 23.57 -9.91
N LEU A 411 3.12 24.73 -9.88
CA LEU A 411 2.44 25.24 -8.68
C LEU A 411 1.36 24.28 -8.18
N LEU A 412 0.51 23.76 -9.07
CA LEU A 412 -0.57 22.84 -8.71
C LEU A 412 -0.02 21.49 -8.24
N VAL A 413 1.08 21.00 -8.84
CA VAL A 413 1.78 19.79 -8.35
C VAL A 413 2.34 20.03 -6.94
N ASP A 414 3.02 21.16 -6.73
CA ASP A 414 3.61 21.50 -5.44
C ASP A 414 2.54 21.70 -4.36
N GLU A 415 1.41 22.35 -4.68
CA GLU A 415 0.29 22.51 -3.74
C GLU A 415 -0.39 21.18 -3.42
N SER A 416 -0.57 20.31 -4.41
CA SER A 416 -1.14 18.97 -4.19
C SER A 416 -0.24 18.12 -3.29
N SER A 417 1.08 18.17 -3.53
CA SER A 417 2.06 17.47 -2.70
C SER A 417 2.12 18.08 -1.29
N PHE A 418 2.18 19.41 -1.18
CA PHE A 418 2.18 20.09 0.12
C PHE A 418 0.92 19.74 0.92
N PHE A 419 -0.27 19.80 0.31
CA PHE A 419 -1.53 19.44 0.94
C PHE A 419 -1.53 18.00 1.46
N ALA A 420 -1.07 17.04 0.65
CA ALA A 420 -1.00 15.63 1.05
C ALA A 420 -0.14 15.43 2.31
N HIS A 421 1.05 16.05 2.35
CA HIS A 421 1.95 15.97 3.51
C HIS A 421 1.41 16.73 4.72
N PHE A 422 0.98 17.98 4.52
CA PHE A 422 0.51 18.87 5.57
C PHE A 422 -0.74 18.33 6.28
N MET A 423 -1.70 17.80 5.52
CA MET A 423 -2.93 17.21 6.05
C MET A 423 -2.78 15.75 6.50
N CYS A 424 -1.53 15.28 6.64
CA CYS A 424 -1.17 14.00 7.24
C CYS A 424 -1.78 12.78 6.52
N PHE A 425 -1.78 12.77 5.19
CA PHE A 425 -2.13 11.57 4.42
C PHE A 425 -0.94 10.59 4.40
N GLU A 426 -1.19 9.31 4.66
CA GLU A 426 -0.14 8.26 4.69
C GLU A 426 0.11 7.69 3.28
N VAL A 427 0.42 8.55 2.32
CA VAL A 427 0.63 8.15 0.92
C VAL A 427 2.12 8.20 0.59
N SER A 428 2.78 7.04 0.61
CA SER A 428 4.20 6.89 0.24
C SER A 428 4.50 7.23 -1.24
N ALA A 429 3.49 7.48 -2.07
CA ALA A 429 3.65 7.73 -3.51
C ALA A 429 4.00 9.19 -3.88
N LEU A 430 3.90 10.14 -2.94
CA LEU A 430 3.95 11.59 -3.24
C LEU A 430 5.15 12.33 -2.63
N ALA A 431 6.03 11.67 -1.88
CA ALA A 431 7.16 12.32 -1.21
C ALA A 431 8.28 12.66 -2.21
N PRO A 432 8.75 13.92 -2.29
CA PRO A 432 10.07 14.22 -2.81
C PRO A 432 11.09 13.52 -1.92
N SER A 433 12.10 12.89 -2.51
CA SER A 433 13.24 12.33 -1.79
C SER A 433 14.01 13.46 -1.08
N GLU A 434 13.56 13.85 0.12
CA GLU A 434 14.34 14.68 1.03
C GLU A 434 15.16 13.75 1.93
N SER A 435 16.41 13.57 1.50
CA SER A 435 17.52 13.09 2.32
C SER A 435 17.71 14.00 3.53
N PHE A 436 17.10 13.67 4.67
CA PHE A 436 17.57 14.12 5.98
C PHE A 436 17.43 12.99 7.00
N GLY A 437 18.55 12.37 7.34
CA GLY A 437 18.60 11.28 8.31
C GLY A 437 20.01 10.78 8.60
N SER A 438 20.78 11.59 9.33
CA SER A 438 21.78 11.21 10.33
C SER A 438 22.67 9.97 10.08
N ASN A 439 23.98 10.25 9.93
CA ASN A 439 25.09 9.33 10.19
C ASN A 439 24.82 8.39 11.39
N LYS A 440 24.89 7.08 11.15
CA LYS A 440 25.42 6.10 12.12
C LYS A 440 26.27 5.07 11.37
N PHE A 441 27.52 4.98 11.80
CA PHE A 441 28.58 4.12 11.30
C PHE A 441 28.53 2.73 11.97
N GLY A 442 28.73 1.67 11.16
CA GLY A 442 29.27 0.33 11.51
C GLY A 442 28.39 -0.59 12.37
N SER A 443 28.41 -1.92 12.25
CA SER A 443 29.13 -2.84 11.36
C SER A 443 28.48 -4.22 11.52
N ASP A 444 28.60 -4.98 10.43
CA ASP A 444 28.75 -6.43 10.34
C ASP A 444 27.54 -7.35 10.24
N GLY A 445 27.71 -8.30 9.32
CA GLY A 445 26.65 -9.02 8.66
C GLY A 445 26.19 -10.29 9.34
N THR A 446 25.08 -10.81 8.83
CA THR A 446 24.89 -12.23 8.53
C THR A 446 23.63 -12.35 7.68
N GLU A 447 23.83 -12.80 6.45
CA GLU A 447 22.76 -13.28 5.60
C GLU A 447 22.09 -14.48 6.27
N THR A 448 20.76 -14.46 6.37
CA THR A 448 20.01 -15.71 6.49
C THR A 448 18.67 -15.54 5.79
N ASN A 449 18.62 -16.10 4.58
CA ASN A 449 17.38 -16.39 3.86
C ASN A 449 16.55 -17.37 4.70
N LEU A 450 15.37 -16.95 5.15
CA LEU A 450 14.34 -17.87 5.65
C LEU A 450 12.94 -17.32 5.33
N ALA A 451 12.36 -17.94 4.32
CA ALA A 451 10.94 -18.22 4.11
C ALA A 451 9.93 -17.09 4.33
N ALA A 452 9.46 -16.56 3.20
CA ALA A 452 8.11 -16.01 3.07
C ALA A 452 7.07 -17.02 3.57
N HIS A 453 6.17 -16.59 4.44
CA HIS A 453 4.73 -16.88 4.36
C HIS A 453 3.92 -15.95 5.29
N THR A 454 3.04 -15.18 4.64
CA THR A 454 1.68 -14.77 5.07
C THR A 454 1.49 -13.83 6.26
N GLY A 455 1.11 -12.59 5.94
CA GLY A 455 0.50 -11.65 6.89
C GLY A 455 0.41 -10.19 6.41
N SER A 456 0.22 -9.93 5.11
CA SER A 456 0.18 -8.57 4.54
C SER A 456 -1.11 -8.31 3.74
N ASP A 457 -2.27 -8.40 4.39
CA ASP A 457 -3.55 -8.01 3.77
C ASP A 457 -4.28 -6.87 4.50
N VAL A 458 -3.75 -6.38 5.63
CA VAL A 458 -4.41 -5.30 6.40
C VAL A 458 -3.86 -3.91 6.07
N LYS A 459 -2.60 -3.78 5.59
CA LYS A 459 -2.01 -2.47 5.25
C LYS A 459 -2.42 -1.92 3.88
N HIS A 460 -2.70 -2.78 2.90
CA HIS A 460 -3.09 -2.31 1.56
C HIS A 460 -4.52 -1.71 1.50
N LYS A 461 -5.46 -2.18 2.35
CA LYS A 461 -6.83 -1.63 2.39
C LYS A 461 -6.91 -0.21 2.96
N ASN A 462 -6.15 0.11 4.02
CA ASN A 462 -6.16 1.44 4.61
C ASN A 462 -5.53 2.49 3.68
N ASN A 463 -4.47 2.13 2.96
CA ASN A 463 -3.82 3.03 2.01
C ASN A 463 -4.74 3.35 0.83
N SER A 464 -5.54 2.38 0.36
CA SER A 464 -6.52 2.61 -0.72
C SER A 464 -7.61 3.61 -0.33
N ASN A 465 -8.14 3.51 0.89
CA ASN A 465 -9.20 4.41 1.37
C ASN A 465 -8.67 5.82 1.68
N GLU A 466 -7.47 5.95 2.24
CA GLU A 466 -6.85 7.28 2.42
C GLU A 466 -6.48 7.93 1.09
N LEU A 467 -6.06 7.16 0.09
CA LEU A 467 -5.81 7.65 -1.26
C LEU A 467 -7.10 8.14 -1.94
N GLU A 468 -8.21 7.43 -1.76
CA GLU A 468 -9.52 7.83 -2.28
C GLU A 468 -10.00 9.14 -1.64
N ILE A 469 -9.85 9.28 -0.31
CA ILE A 469 -10.17 10.52 0.40
C ILE A 469 -9.26 11.68 -0.03
N LEU A 470 -7.96 11.42 -0.23
CA LEU A 470 -7.03 12.41 -0.77
C LEU A 470 -7.48 12.87 -2.15
N ASN A 471 -7.84 11.92 -3.01
CA ASN A 471 -8.35 12.21 -4.34
C ASN A 471 -9.62 13.05 -4.31
N GLU A 472 -10.57 12.76 -3.42
CA GLU A 472 -11.76 13.60 -3.25
C GLU A 472 -11.41 15.03 -2.82
N CYS A 473 -10.49 15.18 -1.86
CA CYS A 473 -10.06 16.50 -1.39
C CYS A 473 -9.29 17.28 -2.46
N LEU A 474 -8.45 16.61 -3.25
CA LEU A 474 -7.72 17.24 -4.36
C LEU A 474 -8.65 17.65 -5.50
N ARG A 475 -9.72 16.88 -5.74
CA ARG A 475 -10.79 17.27 -6.67
C ARG A 475 -11.46 18.56 -6.21
N GLU A 476 -11.82 18.66 -4.93
CA GLU A 476 -12.40 19.88 -4.35
C GLU A 476 -11.42 21.07 -4.40
N LEU A 477 -10.12 20.83 -4.17
CA LEU A 477 -9.08 21.86 -4.21
C LEU A 477 -8.85 22.44 -5.61
N LEU A 478 -8.96 21.62 -6.65
CA LEU A 478 -8.73 22.02 -8.04
C LEU A 478 -10.03 22.25 -8.83
N ASP A 479 -11.19 22.14 -8.19
CA ASP A 479 -12.47 22.22 -8.86
C ASP A 479 -12.66 23.56 -9.61
N GLY A 480 -13.14 23.46 -10.83
CA GLY A 480 -13.41 24.58 -11.72
C GLY A 480 -12.18 25.36 -12.22
N ILE A 481 -10.94 24.99 -11.84
CA ILE A 481 -9.74 25.72 -12.28
C ILE A 481 -9.57 25.70 -13.81
N GLN A 482 -10.03 24.62 -14.46
CA GLN A 482 -10.01 24.47 -15.91
C GLN A 482 -10.70 25.63 -16.64
N GLU A 483 -11.74 26.23 -16.06
CA GLU A 483 -12.46 27.36 -16.65
C GLU A 483 -11.56 28.60 -16.80
N ASP A 484 -10.65 28.82 -15.85
CA ASP A 484 -9.73 29.96 -15.91
C ASP A 484 -8.65 29.72 -16.98
N PHE A 485 -8.26 28.47 -17.27
CA PHE A 485 -7.41 28.12 -18.42
C PHE A 485 -8.16 28.19 -19.76
N TYR A 486 -9.40 27.73 -19.82
CA TYR A 486 -10.26 27.83 -21.01
C TYR A 486 -10.42 29.27 -21.49
N SER A 487 -10.41 30.24 -20.56
CA SER A 487 -10.45 31.65 -20.93
C SER A 487 -9.29 32.10 -21.84
N VAL A 488 -8.09 31.51 -21.67
CA VAL A 488 -6.91 31.78 -22.51
C VAL A 488 -6.99 31.00 -23.82
N VAL A 489 -7.38 29.71 -23.75
CA VAL A 489 -7.55 28.86 -24.94
C VAL A 489 -8.59 29.45 -25.90
N ASP A 490 -9.77 29.79 -25.38
CA ASP A 490 -10.87 30.37 -26.17
C ASP A 490 -10.50 31.75 -26.72
N TRP A 491 -9.71 32.55 -25.99
CA TRP A 491 -9.19 33.82 -26.47
C TRP A 491 -8.18 33.63 -27.61
N ALA A 492 -7.23 32.70 -27.46
CA ALA A 492 -6.23 32.41 -28.47
C ALA A 492 -6.86 31.86 -29.76
N CYS A 493 -7.77 30.89 -29.66
CA CYS A 493 -8.46 30.33 -30.83
C CYS A 493 -9.43 31.34 -31.51
N LYS A 494 -9.91 32.39 -30.79
CA LYS A 494 -10.66 33.52 -31.39
C LYS A 494 -9.78 34.48 -32.18
N ILE A 495 -8.49 34.58 -31.83
CA ILE A 495 -7.52 35.39 -32.58
C ILE A 495 -7.15 34.66 -33.87
N ASP A 496 -6.65 33.43 -33.71
CA ASP A 496 -6.30 32.57 -34.83
C ASP A 496 -6.60 31.12 -34.44
N SER A 497 -7.52 30.48 -35.16
CA SER A 497 -7.92 29.09 -34.90
C SER A 497 -6.77 28.10 -35.17
N LEU A 498 -5.72 28.51 -35.89
CA LEU A 498 -4.52 27.68 -36.08
C LEU A 498 -3.64 27.62 -34.82
N CYS A 499 -3.77 28.56 -33.87
CA CYS A 499 -3.08 28.48 -32.58
C CYS A 499 -3.45 27.20 -31.83
N CYS A 500 -4.64 26.64 -32.06
CA CYS A 500 -5.06 25.39 -31.43
C CYS A 500 -4.09 24.23 -31.76
N ILE A 501 -3.42 24.22 -32.93
CA ILE A 501 -2.35 23.24 -33.26
C ILE A 501 -1.20 23.38 -32.27
N SER A 502 -0.66 24.60 -32.14
CA SER A 502 0.46 24.87 -31.25
C SER A 502 0.15 24.60 -29.77
N MET A 503 -1.06 24.95 -29.31
CA MET A 503 -1.52 24.70 -27.95
C MET A 503 -1.73 23.21 -27.67
N HIS A 504 -2.20 22.45 -28.65
CA HIS A 504 -2.33 21.00 -28.54
C HIS A 504 -0.95 20.36 -28.30
N GLY A 505 0.04 20.67 -29.13
CA GLY A 505 1.38 20.10 -28.96
C GLY A 505 2.10 20.56 -27.69
N ILE A 506 1.84 21.77 -27.18
CA ILE A 506 2.32 22.18 -25.86
C ILE A 506 1.69 21.30 -24.77
N THR A 507 0.38 21.07 -24.83
CA THR A 507 -0.36 20.27 -23.83
C THR A 507 0.09 18.81 -23.85
N ASP A 508 0.23 18.22 -25.03
CA ASP A 508 0.73 16.86 -25.25
C ASP A 508 2.16 16.67 -24.72
N ARG A 509 3.02 17.69 -24.83
CA ARG A 509 4.35 17.68 -24.21
C ARG A 509 4.29 17.60 -22.68
N TYR A 510 3.32 18.26 -22.05
CA TYR A 510 3.12 18.16 -20.60
C TYR A 510 2.54 16.80 -20.20
N LEU A 511 1.61 16.23 -20.99
CA LEU A 511 1.05 14.90 -20.78
C LEU A 511 2.09 13.78 -20.92
N SER A 512 3.01 13.90 -21.87
CA SER A 512 4.12 12.96 -22.08
C SER A 512 5.26 13.11 -21.07
N THR A 513 5.28 14.19 -20.27
CA THR A 513 6.31 14.40 -19.25
C THR A 513 6.00 13.58 -17.98
N GLN A 514 6.94 12.73 -17.58
CA GLN A 514 6.85 11.78 -16.44
C GLN A 514 6.49 12.40 -15.07
N LYS A 515 6.53 13.74 -14.93
CA LYS A 515 6.11 14.47 -13.72
C LYS A 515 4.58 14.63 -13.59
N ALA A 516 3.81 14.45 -14.67
CA ALA A 516 2.35 14.51 -14.65
C ALA A 516 1.71 13.27 -13.99
N ASP A 517 2.41 12.13 -14.00
CA ASP A 517 1.95 10.88 -13.34
C ASP A 517 1.95 10.97 -11.80
N VAL A 518 2.73 11.89 -11.21
CA VAL A 518 2.84 12.03 -9.75
C VAL A 518 1.63 12.77 -9.16
N ALA A 519 0.89 13.56 -9.95
CA ALA A 519 -0.31 14.27 -9.51
C ALA A 519 -1.46 14.01 -10.48
N GLY A 520 -2.16 12.89 -10.33
CA GLY A 520 -3.22 12.45 -11.25
C GLY A 520 -4.29 13.51 -11.60
N PHE A 521 -4.51 14.52 -10.75
CA PHE A 521 -5.43 15.63 -11.03
C PHE A 521 -4.89 16.68 -12.00
N VAL A 522 -3.57 16.88 -12.02
CA VAL A 522 -2.94 17.76 -13.02
C VAL A 522 -3.05 17.12 -14.40
N ARG A 523 -2.99 15.78 -14.47
CA ARG A 523 -3.27 15.04 -15.71
C ARG A 523 -4.72 15.21 -16.16
N VAL A 524 -5.70 15.11 -15.26
CA VAL A 524 -7.11 15.38 -15.58
C VAL A 524 -7.30 16.80 -16.15
N LEU A 525 -6.67 17.81 -15.54
CA LEU A 525 -6.71 19.19 -16.06
C LEU A 525 -6.10 19.28 -17.46
N LEU A 526 -4.98 18.61 -17.72
CA LEU A 526 -4.33 18.61 -19.03
C LEU A 526 -5.18 17.87 -20.09
N ASP A 527 -5.81 16.75 -19.73
CA ASP A 527 -6.75 16.00 -20.59
C ASP A 527 -7.97 16.87 -20.95
N ASP A 528 -8.50 17.62 -19.97
CA ASP A 528 -9.61 18.57 -20.16
C ASP A 528 -9.22 19.72 -21.11
N LEU A 529 -7.97 20.19 -21.03
CA LEU A 529 -7.43 21.22 -21.92
C LEU A 529 -7.20 20.69 -23.34
N GLU A 530 -6.61 19.50 -23.47
CA GLU A 530 -6.42 18.83 -24.77
C GLU A 530 -7.78 18.61 -25.47
N THR A 531 -8.77 18.12 -24.73
CA THR A 531 -10.13 17.92 -25.22
C THR A 531 -10.76 19.22 -25.72
N ARG A 532 -10.62 20.32 -24.96
CA ARG A 532 -11.13 21.64 -25.36
C ARG A 532 -10.43 22.17 -26.60
N VAL A 533 -9.10 22.07 -26.67
CA VAL A 533 -8.31 22.52 -27.83
C VAL A 533 -8.69 21.71 -29.09
N SER A 534 -8.79 20.39 -28.97
CA SER A 534 -9.20 19.49 -30.05
C SER A 534 -10.62 19.76 -30.54
N MET A 535 -11.56 20.05 -29.63
CA MET A 535 -12.93 20.45 -29.98
C MET A 535 -12.95 21.75 -30.80
N LEU A 536 -12.21 22.77 -30.37
CA LEU A 536 -12.16 24.06 -31.07
C LEU A 536 -11.53 23.93 -32.45
N PHE A 537 -10.46 23.15 -32.57
CA PHE A 537 -9.82 22.88 -33.86
C PHE A 537 -10.73 22.05 -34.78
N SER A 538 -11.40 21.03 -34.25
CA SER A 538 -12.36 20.23 -35.02
C SER A 538 -13.51 21.10 -35.56
N ARG A 539 -14.01 22.05 -34.76
CA ARG A 539 -15.00 23.02 -35.20
C ARG A 539 -14.49 23.89 -36.36
N PHE A 540 -13.24 24.35 -36.30
CA PHE A 540 -12.62 25.09 -37.41
C PHE A 540 -12.55 24.24 -38.68
N VAL A 541 -12.15 22.96 -38.55
CA VAL A 541 -12.10 22.02 -39.68
C VAL A 541 -13.48 21.79 -40.26
N ASP A 542 -14.50 21.61 -39.42
CA ASP A 542 -15.90 21.43 -39.84
C ASP A 542 -16.44 22.66 -40.54
N ASP A 543 -16.15 23.86 -40.02
CA ASP A 543 -16.52 25.12 -40.67
C ASP A 543 -15.85 25.26 -42.04
N ALA A 544 -14.55 24.91 -42.17
CA ALA A 544 -13.85 24.91 -43.46
C ALA A 544 -14.47 23.90 -44.45
N CYS A 545 -14.78 22.69 -44.00
CA CYS A 545 -15.46 21.67 -44.80
C CYS A 545 -16.84 22.15 -45.27
N TYR A 546 -17.62 22.76 -44.37
CA TYR A 546 -18.92 23.33 -44.69
C TYR A 546 -18.82 24.45 -45.75
N GLN A 547 -17.80 25.31 -45.68
CA GLN A 547 -17.58 26.34 -46.70
C GLN A 547 -17.25 25.75 -48.07
N ILE A 548 -16.52 24.62 -48.13
CA ILE A 548 -16.25 23.89 -49.37
C ILE A 548 -17.55 23.34 -49.96
N GLU A 549 -18.36 22.66 -49.14
CA GLU A 549 -19.63 22.08 -49.59
C GLU A 549 -20.62 23.17 -50.04
N LYS A 550 -20.65 24.32 -49.36
CA LYS A 550 -21.52 25.45 -49.74
C LYS A 550 -21.17 26.05 -51.10
N TYR A 551 -19.90 25.94 -51.53
CA TYR A 551 -19.44 26.44 -52.83
C TYR A 551 -20.16 25.76 -54.01
N GLU A 552 -20.70 24.56 -53.80
CA GLU A 552 -21.51 23.79 -54.77
C GLU A 552 -22.64 24.62 -55.42
N LYS A 553 -23.17 25.64 -54.73
CA LYS A 553 -24.41 26.32 -55.13
C LYS A 553 -24.25 27.55 -56.03
N ASN A 554 -23.04 28.13 -56.16
CA ASN A 554 -22.93 29.56 -56.54
C ASN A 554 -22.04 29.95 -57.72
N VAL A 555 -21.39 29.05 -58.48
CA VAL A 555 -20.40 29.48 -59.48
C VAL A 555 -20.59 28.87 -60.87
N ARG A 556 -20.34 29.68 -61.91
CA ARG A 556 -20.19 29.21 -63.31
C ARG A 556 -19.18 28.07 -63.35
N GLN A 557 -19.62 26.92 -63.81
CA GLN A 557 -18.98 25.61 -63.63
C GLN A 557 -17.79 25.36 -64.58
N MET A 558 -16.89 26.34 -64.71
CA MET A 558 -15.72 26.25 -65.58
C MET A 558 -14.49 26.85 -64.89
N GLY A 559 -13.37 26.13 -64.93
CA GLY A 559 -12.09 26.53 -64.37
C GLY A 559 -11.78 25.98 -62.97
N VAL A 560 -10.65 26.43 -62.43
CA VAL A 560 -10.13 25.99 -61.12
C VAL A 560 -10.96 26.59 -59.98
N LEU A 561 -11.42 25.73 -59.08
CA LEU A 561 -12.20 26.10 -57.92
C LEU A 561 -11.30 26.80 -56.88
N PRO A 562 -11.69 27.98 -56.35
CA PRO A 562 -10.85 28.80 -55.47
C PRO A 562 -10.37 28.12 -54.20
N TYR A 563 -11.12 27.13 -53.69
CA TYR A 563 -10.74 26.40 -52.48
C TYR A 563 -9.50 25.50 -52.69
N ILE A 564 -9.19 25.12 -53.95
CA ILE A 564 -8.02 24.28 -54.27
C ILE A 564 -6.69 24.99 -53.97
N PRO A 565 -6.36 26.15 -54.61
CA PRO A 565 -5.11 26.84 -54.31
C PRO A 565 -5.07 27.42 -52.89
N ARG A 566 -6.24 27.73 -52.29
CA ARG A 566 -6.33 28.20 -50.91
C ARG A 566 -6.03 27.12 -49.88
N PHE A 567 -6.34 25.87 -50.18
CA PHE A 567 -5.98 24.74 -49.31
C PHE A 567 -4.45 24.65 -49.16
N ALA A 568 -3.69 24.79 -50.24
CA ALA A 568 -2.22 24.78 -50.15
C ALA A 568 -1.70 25.89 -49.24
N THR A 569 -2.25 27.11 -49.34
CA THR A 569 -1.89 28.23 -48.45
C THR A 569 -2.23 27.93 -46.98
N LEU A 570 -3.39 27.31 -46.73
CA LEU A 570 -3.80 26.88 -45.39
C LEU A 570 -2.84 25.81 -44.85
N ALA A 571 -2.56 24.77 -45.64
CA ALA A 571 -1.66 23.69 -45.27
C ALA A 571 -0.25 24.21 -44.94
N THR A 572 0.31 25.12 -45.75
CA THR A 572 1.60 25.76 -45.44
C THR A 572 1.58 26.45 -44.07
N ARG A 573 0.48 27.11 -43.71
CA ARG A 573 0.33 27.73 -42.37
C ARG A 573 0.21 26.70 -41.27
N MET A 574 -0.61 25.66 -41.47
CA MET A 574 -0.77 24.59 -40.49
C MET A 574 0.58 23.94 -40.18
N GLU A 575 1.40 23.65 -41.20
CA GLU A 575 2.76 23.12 -41.02
C GLU A 575 3.70 24.06 -40.25
N GLN A 576 3.53 25.38 -40.34
CA GLN A 576 4.32 26.33 -39.55
C GLN A 576 4.05 26.21 -38.04
N TYR A 577 2.84 25.83 -37.63
CA TYR A 577 2.48 25.67 -36.21
C TYR A 577 2.85 24.30 -35.63
N ILE A 578 3.19 23.31 -36.45
CA ILE A 578 3.48 21.93 -36.02
C ILE A 578 4.91 21.76 -35.50
N GLN A 579 5.85 22.67 -35.81
CA GLN A 579 7.30 22.44 -35.63
C GLN A 579 7.66 21.88 -34.23
N GLY A 580 7.93 20.57 -34.16
CA GLY A 580 8.31 19.84 -32.94
C GLY A 580 7.18 19.21 -32.11
N GLN A 581 5.96 19.12 -32.65
CA GLN A 581 4.75 18.68 -31.96
C GLN A 581 4.08 17.46 -32.63
N SER A 582 3.10 16.83 -31.95
CA SER A 582 2.32 15.72 -32.49
C SER A 582 1.50 16.14 -33.71
N ARG A 583 1.56 15.32 -34.77
CA ARG A 583 0.94 15.64 -36.07
C ARG A 583 -0.46 15.04 -36.25
N ASP A 584 -0.89 14.18 -35.33
CA ASP A 584 -2.10 13.37 -35.48
C ASP A 584 -3.35 14.24 -35.71
N LEU A 585 -3.46 15.34 -34.97
CA LEU A 585 -4.57 16.29 -35.09
C LEU A 585 -4.63 16.92 -36.49
N VAL A 586 -3.49 17.32 -37.05
CA VAL A 586 -3.38 17.97 -38.37
C VAL A 586 -3.56 16.94 -39.49
N ASP A 587 -2.96 15.76 -39.35
CA ASP A 587 -3.11 14.67 -40.33
C ASP A 587 -4.58 14.22 -40.47
N GLN A 588 -5.33 14.19 -39.36
CA GLN A 588 -6.78 13.95 -39.37
C GLN A 588 -7.54 15.09 -40.08
N ALA A 589 -7.16 16.35 -39.83
CA ALA A 589 -7.76 17.50 -40.50
C ALA A 589 -7.50 17.48 -42.02
N TYR A 590 -6.28 17.18 -42.47
CA TYR A 590 -5.98 17.03 -43.89
C TYR A 590 -6.82 15.92 -44.52
N THR A 591 -6.90 14.77 -43.86
CA THR A 591 -7.70 13.64 -44.35
C THR A 591 -9.17 14.03 -44.54
N LYS A 592 -9.75 14.74 -43.58
CA LYS A 592 -11.14 15.20 -43.63
C LYS A 592 -11.36 16.27 -44.71
N ILE A 593 -10.55 17.33 -44.71
CA ILE A 593 -10.70 18.46 -45.64
C ILE A 593 -10.51 18.00 -47.07
N VAL A 594 -9.42 17.29 -47.37
CA VAL A 594 -9.11 16.88 -48.75
C VAL A 594 -10.12 15.86 -49.27
N SER A 595 -10.59 14.94 -48.43
CA SER A 595 -11.66 14.00 -48.84
C SER A 595 -12.93 14.76 -49.23
N ILE A 596 -13.34 15.76 -48.44
CA ILE A 596 -14.52 16.58 -48.75
C ILE A 596 -14.28 17.45 -49.99
N MET A 597 -13.07 17.99 -50.18
CA MET A 597 -12.69 18.72 -51.40
C MET A 597 -12.86 17.87 -52.66
N PHE A 598 -12.38 16.63 -52.65
CA PHE A 598 -12.49 15.72 -53.81
C PHE A 598 -13.93 15.26 -54.04
N VAL A 599 -14.67 14.88 -52.99
CA VAL A 599 -16.09 14.53 -53.12
C VAL A 599 -16.92 15.70 -53.67
N THR A 600 -16.65 16.92 -53.20
CA THR A 600 -17.32 18.13 -53.69
C THR A 600 -16.92 18.45 -55.12
N LEU A 601 -15.64 18.30 -55.47
CA LEU A 601 -15.14 18.50 -56.84
C LEU A 601 -15.82 17.53 -57.82
N GLU A 602 -15.88 16.25 -57.49
CA GLU A 602 -16.57 15.23 -58.29
C GLU A 602 -18.06 15.58 -58.46
N ARG A 603 -18.73 16.00 -57.38
CA ARG A 603 -20.13 16.41 -57.44
C ARG A 603 -20.35 17.64 -58.34
N VAL A 604 -19.49 18.65 -58.24
CA VAL A 604 -19.52 19.86 -59.08
C VAL A 604 -19.31 19.51 -60.55
N ALA A 605 -18.37 18.59 -60.85
CA ALA A 605 -18.14 18.13 -62.22
C ALA A 605 -19.36 17.41 -62.83
N GLN A 606 -20.16 16.71 -62.01
CA GLN A 606 -21.37 16.03 -62.49
C GLN A 606 -22.56 16.95 -62.80
N VAL A 607 -22.52 18.22 -62.41
CA VAL A 607 -23.66 19.14 -62.67
C VAL A 607 -23.82 19.41 -64.17
N GLU A 608 -22.70 19.52 -64.90
CA GLU A 608 -22.68 19.58 -66.37
C GLU A 608 -21.80 18.44 -66.94
N PRO A 609 -22.38 17.25 -67.20
CA PRO A 609 -21.61 16.06 -67.61
C PRO A 609 -20.76 16.23 -68.87
N LYS A 610 -21.13 17.19 -69.73
CA LYS A 610 -20.40 17.52 -70.96
C LYS A 610 -19.00 18.10 -70.69
N TYR A 611 -18.81 18.75 -69.55
CA TYR A 611 -17.54 19.39 -69.16
C TYR A 611 -16.90 18.73 -67.95
N ALA A 612 -17.49 17.65 -67.42
CA ALA A 612 -17.05 16.96 -66.22
C ALA A 612 -15.54 16.64 -66.24
N ASP A 613 -15.04 15.97 -67.29
CA ASP A 613 -13.63 15.61 -67.36
C ASP A 613 -12.70 16.84 -67.48
N ILE A 614 -13.15 17.94 -68.09
CA ILE A 614 -12.38 19.20 -68.20
C ILE A 614 -12.27 19.86 -66.82
N VAL A 615 -13.38 19.91 -66.07
CA VAL A 615 -13.38 20.46 -64.71
C VAL A 615 -12.49 19.61 -63.81
N LEU A 616 -12.59 18.28 -63.87
CA LEU A 616 -11.76 17.38 -63.06
C LEU A 616 -10.28 17.52 -63.39
N LEU A 617 -9.89 17.48 -64.67
CA LEU A 617 -8.47 17.55 -65.04
C LEU A 617 -7.82 18.88 -64.63
N GLU A 618 -8.53 20.01 -64.79
CA GLU A 618 -7.98 21.32 -64.43
C GLU A 618 -7.80 21.47 -62.92
N ASN A 619 -8.77 21.00 -62.16
CA ASN A 619 -8.78 21.11 -60.71
C ASN A 619 -7.78 20.13 -60.05
N TYR A 620 -7.67 18.89 -60.53
CA TYR A 620 -6.65 17.96 -60.04
C TYR A 620 -5.24 18.44 -60.41
N ALA A 621 -5.02 18.97 -61.62
CA ALA A 621 -3.73 19.55 -61.99
C ALA A 621 -3.37 20.76 -61.12
N ALA A 622 -4.33 21.66 -60.88
CA ALA A 622 -4.13 22.79 -59.97
C ALA A 622 -3.83 22.35 -58.54
N PHE A 623 -4.51 21.30 -58.05
CA PHE A 623 -4.23 20.70 -56.74
C PHE A 623 -2.79 20.17 -56.68
N GLN A 624 -2.36 19.39 -57.67
CA GLN A 624 -0.99 18.87 -57.75
C GLN A 624 0.05 19.99 -57.78
N HIS A 625 -0.12 20.99 -58.64
CA HIS A 625 0.82 22.12 -58.73
C HIS A 625 0.90 22.87 -57.40
N SER A 626 -0.24 23.12 -56.75
CA SER A 626 -0.28 23.86 -55.48
C SER A 626 0.32 23.11 -54.29
N LEU A 627 0.27 21.77 -54.30
CA LEU A 627 0.65 20.94 -53.17
C LEU A 627 2.01 20.26 -53.33
N TYR A 628 2.69 20.44 -54.47
CA TYR A 628 3.94 19.73 -54.80
C TYR A 628 4.99 19.81 -53.68
N ASP A 629 5.32 21.03 -53.22
CA ASP A 629 6.33 21.23 -52.19
C ASP A 629 5.92 20.62 -50.84
N LEU A 630 4.65 20.73 -50.48
CA LEU A 630 4.11 20.18 -49.23
C LEU A 630 4.03 18.65 -49.24
N ALA A 631 3.67 18.05 -50.38
CA ALA A 631 3.58 16.60 -50.54
C ALA A 631 4.95 15.92 -50.37
N ASN A 632 6.04 16.60 -50.72
CA ASN A 632 7.40 16.08 -50.53
C ASN A 632 7.81 16.00 -49.05
N VAL A 633 7.20 16.83 -48.19
CA VAL A 633 7.57 16.94 -46.77
C VAL A 633 6.53 16.26 -45.86
N VAL A 634 5.26 16.22 -46.27
CA VAL A 634 4.12 15.76 -45.45
C VAL A 634 3.55 14.45 -46.02
N PRO A 635 3.77 13.29 -45.36
CA PRO A 635 3.36 11.99 -45.87
C PRO A 635 1.86 11.84 -46.12
N THR A 636 1.03 12.44 -45.27
CA THR A 636 -0.45 12.41 -45.41
C THR A 636 -0.89 13.11 -46.68
N LEU A 637 -0.31 14.27 -46.98
CA LEU A 637 -0.59 15.02 -48.20
C LEU A 637 -0.03 14.32 -49.45
N ALA A 638 1.10 13.59 -49.33
CA ALA A 638 1.64 12.78 -50.42
C ALA A 638 0.64 11.72 -50.92
N LYS A 639 -0.10 11.08 -50.01
CA LYS A 639 -1.14 10.10 -50.38
C LYS A 639 -2.21 10.74 -51.26
N PHE A 640 -2.70 11.92 -50.86
CA PHE A 640 -3.71 12.66 -51.64
C PHE A 640 -3.16 13.24 -52.93
N TYR A 641 -1.88 13.63 -52.96
CA TYR A 641 -1.20 14.04 -54.19
C TYR A 641 -1.18 12.91 -55.23
N HIS A 642 -0.85 11.68 -54.80
CA HIS A 642 -0.89 10.51 -55.69
C HIS A 642 -2.31 10.17 -56.14
N GLN A 643 -3.29 10.24 -55.24
CA GLN A 643 -4.71 10.03 -55.59
C GLN A 643 -5.21 11.07 -56.60
N ALA A 644 -4.85 12.35 -56.43
CA ALA A 644 -5.14 13.40 -57.40
C ALA A 644 -4.46 13.12 -58.74
N SER A 645 -3.23 12.61 -58.72
CA SER A 645 -2.50 12.23 -59.95
C SER A 645 -3.19 11.13 -60.72
N GLU A 646 -3.65 10.08 -60.04
CA GLU A 646 -4.39 8.99 -60.68
C GLU A 646 -5.71 9.50 -61.25
N SER A 647 -6.45 10.30 -60.48
CA SER A 647 -7.73 10.88 -60.91
C SER A 647 -7.56 11.84 -62.09
N TYR A 648 -6.50 12.63 -62.10
CA TYR A 648 -6.09 13.48 -63.22
C TYR A 648 -5.81 12.66 -64.48
N GLU A 649 -5.01 11.61 -64.39
CA GLU A 649 -4.70 10.74 -65.54
C GLU A 649 -5.97 10.07 -66.10
N GLN A 650 -6.86 9.60 -65.22
CA GLN A 650 -8.14 9.01 -65.64
C GLN A 650 -9.03 10.03 -66.36
N ALA A 651 -9.16 11.25 -65.82
CA ALA A 651 -9.94 12.33 -66.45
C ALA A 651 -9.34 12.73 -67.81
N CYS A 652 -8.00 12.87 -67.89
CA CYS A 652 -7.27 13.11 -69.14
C CYS A 652 -7.58 12.04 -70.19
N LEU A 653 -7.46 10.76 -69.83
CA LEU A 653 -7.74 9.65 -70.74
C LEU A 653 -9.20 9.65 -71.20
N ARG A 654 -10.18 9.84 -70.31
CA ARG A 654 -11.60 9.92 -70.69
C ARG A 654 -11.87 11.07 -71.65
N HIS A 655 -11.33 12.26 -71.37
CA HIS A 655 -11.49 13.43 -72.22
C HIS A 655 -10.85 13.22 -73.60
N ILE A 656 -9.60 12.75 -73.64
CA ILE A 656 -8.87 12.45 -74.87
C ILE A 656 -9.63 11.40 -75.70
N ASN A 657 -10.09 10.32 -75.07
CA ASN A 657 -10.87 9.28 -75.74
C ASN A 657 -12.16 9.82 -76.34
N MET A 658 -12.87 10.68 -75.62
CA MET A 658 -14.08 11.35 -76.10
C MET A 658 -13.79 12.24 -77.31
N VAL A 659 -12.72 13.03 -77.25
CA VAL A 659 -12.27 13.90 -78.35
C VAL A 659 -11.90 13.08 -79.59
N ILE A 660 -11.10 12.02 -79.43
CA ILE A 660 -10.71 11.11 -80.51
C ILE A 660 -11.95 10.47 -81.13
N TYR A 661 -12.88 9.95 -80.29
CA TYR A 661 -14.07 9.28 -80.78
C TYR A 661 -14.99 10.23 -81.56
N ILE A 662 -15.16 11.49 -81.14
CA ILE A 662 -15.96 12.47 -81.88
C ILE A 662 -15.44 12.69 -83.31
N HIS A 663 -14.12 12.65 -83.51
CA HIS A 663 -13.50 12.92 -84.82
C HIS A 663 -13.29 11.66 -85.67
N PHE A 664 -13.12 10.49 -85.04
CA PHE A 664 -12.85 9.21 -85.71
C PHE A 664 -13.91 8.13 -85.42
N GLU A 665 -15.15 8.56 -85.12
CA GLU A 665 -16.25 7.68 -84.69
C GLU A 665 -16.44 6.47 -85.61
N LYS A 666 -16.55 6.72 -86.92
CA LYS A 666 -16.80 5.67 -87.93
C LYS A 666 -15.67 4.64 -87.98
N LEU A 667 -14.42 5.09 -87.83
CA LEU A 667 -13.25 4.23 -87.86
C LEU A 667 -13.23 3.29 -86.65
N PHE A 668 -13.43 3.84 -85.45
CA PHE A 668 -13.39 3.05 -84.22
C PHE A 668 -14.67 2.26 -83.95
N GLN A 669 -15.83 2.67 -84.48
CA GLN A 669 -17.04 1.82 -84.51
C GLN A 669 -16.84 0.60 -85.41
N PHE A 670 -16.20 0.77 -86.57
CA PHE A 670 -15.86 -0.35 -87.44
C PHE A 670 -14.86 -1.31 -86.75
N ALA A 671 -13.83 -0.76 -86.10
CA ALA A 671 -12.89 -1.54 -85.28
C ALA A 671 -13.60 -2.34 -84.17
N ARG A 672 -14.50 -1.71 -83.43
CA ARG A 672 -15.26 -2.37 -82.35
C ARG A 672 -16.18 -3.48 -82.87
N ARG A 673 -16.84 -3.28 -84.02
CA ARG A 673 -17.66 -4.33 -84.66
C ARG A 673 -16.82 -5.52 -85.09
N ILE A 674 -15.60 -5.29 -85.56
CA ILE A 674 -14.65 -6.37 -85.82
C ILE A 674 -14.41 -7.17 -84.53
N GLU A 675 -14.04 -6.49 -83.45
CA GLU A 675 -13.73 -7.14 -82.17
C GLU A 675 -14.92 -7.93 -81.62
N GLU A 676 -16.14 -7.38 -81.69
CA GLU A 676 -17.37 -8.04 -81.26
C GLU A 676 -17.65 -9.31 -82.07
N LEU A 677 -17.50 -9.28 -83.40
CA LEU A 677 -17.71 -10.43 -84.26
C LEU A 677 -16.63 -11.51 -84.08
N MET A 678 -15.40 -11.12 -83.74
CA MET A 678 -14.29 -12.04 -83.47
C MET A 678 -14.53 -12.95 -82.25
N PHE A 679 -15.47 -12.61 -81.36
CA PHE A 679 -15.86 -13.51 -80.26
C PHE A 679 -16.76 -14.67 -80.71
N THR A 680 -17.44 -14.50 -81.84
CA THR A 680 -18.48 -15.43 -82.32
C THR A 680 -18.12 -16.14 -83.63
N ILE A 681 -17.21 -15.56 -84.41
CA ILE A 681 -16.93 -15.95 -85.80
C ILE A 681 -15.42 -15.96 -86.03
N ALA A 682 -14.93 -16.93 -86.82
CA ALA A 682 -13.52 -17.01 -87.18
C ALA A 682 -13.07 -15.78 -88.00
N PRO A 683 -11.83 -15.26 -87.81
CA PRO A 683 -11.35 -14.05 -88.49
C PRO A 683 -11.51 -14.08 -90.01
N GLU A 684 -11.44 -15.25 -90.62
CA GLU A 684 -11.53 -15.47 -92.07
C GLU A 684 -12.96 -15.33 -92.61
N GLU A 685 -13.98 -15.49 -91.75
CA GLU A 685 -15.41 -15.44 -92.11
C GLU A 685 -16.03 -14.05 -91.89
N ILE A 686 -15.37 -13.19 -91.11
CA ILE A 686 -15.81 -11.81 -90.82
C ILE A 686 -15.98 -10.96 -92.09
N PRO A 687 -15.10 -11.04 -93.13
CA PRO A 687 -15.27 -10.28 -94.37
C PRO A 687 -16.55 -10.58 -95.16
N PHE A 688 -17.22 -11.70 -94.87
CA PHE A 688 -18.45 -12.14 -95.54
C PHE A 688 -19.72 -11.74 -94.77
N GLN A 689 -19.58 -11.16 -93.58
CA GLN A 689 -20.69 -10.64 -92.80
C GLN A 689 -21.19 -9.30 -93.35
N ILE A 690 -22.50 -9.07 -93.21
CA ILE A 690 -23.15 -7.83 -93.68
C ILE A 690 -22.54 -6.62 -92.96
N GLY A 691 -22.02 -5.64 -93.70
CA GLY A 691 -21.40 -4.44 -93.13
C GLY A 691 -19.88 -4.53 -92.91
N MET A 692 -19.26 -5.69 -93.17
CA MET A 692 -17.85 -5.98 -92.92
C MET A 692 -17.08 -6.36 -94.19
N SER A 693 -17.59 -6.04 -95.37
CA SER A 693 -16.91 -6.34 -96.63
C SER A 693 -15.64 -5.51 -96.82
N LYS A 694 -14.72 -5.99 -97.68
CA LYS A 694 -13.52 -5.23 -98.09
C LYS A 694 -13.87 -3.84 -98.66
N MET A 695 -14.99 -3.75 -99.38
CA MET A 695 -15.48 -2.49 -99.94
C MET A 695 -15.92 -1.51 -98.84
N GLU A 696 -16.53 -2.01 -97.77
CA GLU A 696 -16.95 -1.20 -96.62
C GLU A 696 -15.77 -0.74 -95.76
N LEU A 697 -14.74 -1.58 -95.61
CA LEU A 697 -13.47 -1.17 -95.00
C LEU A 697 -12.83 -0.01 -95.78
N ARG A 698 -12.68 -0.14 -97.11
CA ARG A 698 -12.12 0.93 -97.95
C ARG A 698 -12.95 2.22 -97.90
N LYS A 699 -14.27 2.11 -97.84
CA LYS A 699 -15.19 3.25 -97.67
C LYS A 699 -15.00 3.94 -96.31
N THR A 700 -14.82 3.15 -95.24
CA THR A 700 -14.61 3.65 -93.88
C THR A 700 -13.25 4.33 -93.74
N LEU A 701 -12.19 3.73 -94.30
CA LEU A 701 -10.85 4.33 -94.37
C LEU A 701 -10.87 5.63 -95.18
N LYS A 702 -11.45 5.64 -96.38
CA LYS A 702 -11.53 6.84 -97.22
C LYS A 702 -12.33 7.96 -96.56
N SER A 703 -13.43 7.65 -95.88
CA SER A 703 -14.26 8.67 -95.22
C SER A 703 -13.67 9.19 -93.90
N SER A 704 -12.86 8.40 -93.19
CA SER A 704 -12.26 8.79 -91.90
C SER A 704 -10.87 9.39 -92.05
N LEU A 705 -10.13 9.03 -93.11
CA LEU A 705 -8.75 9.44 -93.37
C LEU A 705 -8.63 10.46 -94.52
N SER A 706 -9.73 10.88 -95.16
CA SER A 706 -9.70 12.00 -96.11
C SER A 706 -9.72 13.33 -95.37
N GLY A 707 -8.76 14.22 -95.70
CA GLY A 707 -8.66 15.53 -95.06
C GLY A 707 -8.16 15.50 -93.61
N LEU A 708 -7.22 14.60 -93.30
CA LEU A 708 -6.65 14.41 -91.95
C LEU A 708 -6.18 15.72 -91.32
N ASP A 709 -5.52 16.61 -92.05
CA ASP A 709 -5.05 17.91 -91.51
C ASP A 709 -6.17 18.74 -90.88
N LYS A 710 -7.35 18.76 -91.53
CA LYS A 710 -8.53 19.47 -91.02
C LYS A 710 -9.14 18.78 -89.82
N THR A 711 -9.15 17.45 -89.80
CA THR A 711 -9.67 16.62 -88.71
C THR A 711 -8.77 16.70 -87.47
N VAL A 712 -7.45 16.63 -87.63
CA VAL A 712 -6.44 16.81 -86.58
C VAL A 712 -6.49 18.24 -86.03
N SER A 713 -6.58 19.25 -86.90
CA SER A 713 -6.77 20.65 -86.47
C SER A 713 -8.10 20.87 -85.74
N ALA A 714 -9.15 20.12 -86.08
CA ALA A 714 -10.42 20.15 -85.36
C ALA A 714 -10.32 19.45 -83.99
N MET A 715 -9.56 18.36 -83.92
CA MET A 715 -9.25 17.62 -82.69
C MET A 715 -8.47 18.50 -81.70
N TYR A 716 -7.40 19.17 -82.16
CA TYR A 716 -6.65 20.13 -81.35
C TYR A 716 -7.52 21.28 -80.84
N ARG A 717 -8.30 21.91 -81.74
CA ARG A 717 -9.24 22.98 -81.35
C ARG A 717 -10.31 22.49 -80.37
N LYS A 718 -10.75 21.23 -80.48
CA LYS A 718 -11.74 20.64 -79.58
C LYS A 718 -11.15 20.38 -78.20
N LEU A 719 -9.89 19.94 -78.13
CA LEU A 719 -9.13 19.75 -76.89
C LEU A 719 -8.86 21.09 -76.17
N GLN A 720 -8.56 22.15 -76.94
CA GLN A 720 -8.39 23.50 -76.40
C GLN A 720 -9.72 24.14 -75.94
N LYS A 721 -10.82 23.80 -76.60
CA LYS A 721 -12.12 24.44 -76.36
C LYS A 721 -12.60 24.16 -74.94
N ASN A 722 -12.87 25.23 -74.19
CA ASN A 722 -13.34 25.22 -72.79
C ASN A 722 -12.27 24.92 -71.74
N LEU A 723 -11.01 24.74 -72.16
CA LEU A 723 -9.87 24.71 -71.24
C LEU A 723 -9.51 26.15 -70.85
N THR A 724 -9.48 26.42 -69.55
CA THR A 724 -9.04 27.67 -68.93
C THR A 724 -7.54 27.67 -68.62
N ALA A 725 -6.94 26.50 -68.37
CA ALA A 725 -5.51 26.35 -68.11
C ALA A 725 -4.72 25.98 -69.38
N GLU A 726 -4.28 26.98 -70.14
CA GLU A 726 -3.53 26.78 -71.41
C GLU A 726 -2.20 26.02 -71.23
N GLU A 727 -1.60 26.07 -70.03
CA GLU A 727 -0.35 25.39 -69.68
C GLU A 727 -0.45 23.85 -69.76
N LEU A 728 -1.66 23.30 -69.61
CA LEU A 728 -1.89 21.85 -69.70
C LEU A 728 -2.02 21.36 -71.15
N LEU A 729 -2.34 22.27 -72.09
CA LEU A 729 -2.67 21.92 -73.47
C LEU A 729 -1.53 21.19 -74.21
N PRO A 730 -0.25 21.58 -74.10
CA PRO A 730 0.84 20.87 -74.77
C PRO A 730 0.97 19.42 -74.29
N SER A 731 0.89 19.20 -72.97
CA SER A 731 0.97 17.86 -72.38
C SER A 731 -0.23 17.00 -72.79
N LEU A 732 -1.44 17.56 -72.74
CA LEU A 732 -2.66 16.89 -73.19
C LEU A 732 -2.62 16.55 -74.68
N TRP A 733 -2.06 17.43 -75.51
CA TRP A 733 -1.92 17.18 -76.95
C TRP A 733 -0.97 16.04 -77.26
N GLU A 734 0.20 15.99 -76.60
CA GLU A 734 1.13 14.86 -76.75
C GLU A 734 0.49 13.53 -76.31
N LYS A 735 -0.23 13.54 -75.18
CA LYS A 735 -1.00 12.37 -74.73
C LYS A 735 -2.09 11.97 -75.73
N CYS A 736 -2.80 12.94 -76.32
CA CYS A 736 -3.82 12.70 -77.32
C CYS A 736 -3.25 12.08 -78.60
N LYS A 737 -2.11 12.59 -79.08
CA LYS A 737 -1.40 12.02 -80.23
C LYS A 737 -0.98 10.58 -79.96
N LYS A 738 -0.41 10.30 -78.80
CA LYS A 738 0.01 8.95 -78.41
C LYS A 738 -1.18 7.99 -78.34
N GLU A 739 -2.25 8.36 -77.63
CA GLU A 739 -3.44 7.52 -77.48
C GLU A 739 -4.12 7.25 -78.83
N PHE A 740 -4.21 8.25 -79.71
CA PHE A 740 -4.71 8.05 -81.06
C PHE A 740 -3.85 7.04 -81.85
N LEU A 741 -2.53 7.18 -81.81
CA LEU A 741 -1.60 6.27 -82.49
C LEU A 741 -1.70 4.84 -81.94
N ASP A 742 -1.89 4.67 -80.64
CA ASP A 742 -2.03 3.35 -80.01
C ASP A 742 -3.35 2.67 -80.41
N LYS A 743 -4.46 3.42 -80.46
CA LYS A 743 -5.75 2.92 -80.96
C LYS A 743 -5.71 2.62 -82.46
N TYR A 744 -5.09 3.50 -83.25
CA TYR A 744 -4.93 3.30 -84.68
C TYR A 744 -4.04 2.08 -84.97
N GLY A 745 -2.96 1.89 -84.20
CA GLY A 745 -2.10 0.71 -84.28
C GLY A 745 -2.84 -0.58 -83.94
N SER A 746 -3.71 -0.56 -82.92
CA SER A 746 -4.57 -1.69 -82.57
C SER A 746 -5.57 -2.01 -83.69
N PHE A 747 -6.19 -0.98 -84.28
CA PHE A 747 -7.05 -1.14 -85.45
C PHE A 747 -6.30 -1.75 -86.64
N LEU A 748 -5.07 -1.31 -86.94
CA LEU A 748 -4.27 -1.90 -88.01
C LEU A 748 -3.94 -3.38 -87.77
N LYS A 749 -3.70 -3.79 -86.52
CA LYS A 749 -3.49 -5.22 -86.19
C LYS A 749 -4.75 -6.05 -86.47
N LEU A 750 -5.93 -5.53 -86.15
CA LEU A 750 -7.21 -6.17 -86.46
C LEU A 750 -7.43 -6.27 -87.98
N VAL A 751 -7.16 -5.19 -88.71
CA VAL A 751 -7.28 -5.16 -90.16
C VAL A 751 -6.30 -6.13 -90.82
N ALA A 752 -5.05 -6.19 -90.37
CA ALA A 752 -4.06 -7.12 -90.92
C ALA A 752 -4.45 -8.59 -90.71
N LYS A 753 -5.14 -8.90 -89.60
CA LYS A 753 -5.61 -10.26 -89.28
C LYS A 753 -6.80 -10.71 -90.14
N ILE A 754 -7.66 -9.79 -90.57
CA ILE A 754 -8.93 -10.10 -91.26
C ILE A 754 -8.85 -9.78 -92.77
N TYR A 755 -8.07 -8.78 -93.15
CA TYR A 755 -7.90 -8.27 -94.51
C TYR A 755 -6.41 -8.17 -94.89
N PRO A 756 -5.69 -9.29 -94.99
CA PRO A 756 -4.23 -9.31 -95.17
C PRO A 756 -3.72 -8.64 -96.46
N ASN A 757 -4.59 -8.44 -97.45
CA ASN A 757 -4.24 -7.90 -98.78
C ASN A 757 -4.66 -6.43 -98.98
N GLU A 758 -5.15 -5.74 -97.94
CA GLU A 758 -5.55 -4.33 -98.03
C GLU A 758 -4.39 -3.40 -97.64
N THR A 759 -4.13 -2.38 -98.45
CA THR A 759 -3.13 -1.36 -98.17
C THR A 759 -3.74 -0.25 -97.32
N VAL A 760 -3.25 -0.11 -96.09
CA VAL A 760 -3.67 0.93 -95.15
C VAL A 760 -2.43 1.72 -94.71
N SER A 761 -2.57 3.04 -94.54
CA SER A 761 -1.48 3.91 -94.08
C SER A 761 -0.87 3.42 -92.78
N SER A 762 0.46 3.34 -92.76
CA SER A 762 1.21 2.81 -91.63
C SER A 762 1.15 3.74 -90.40
N VAL A 763 1.43 3.20 -89.21
CA VAL A 763 1.51 4.01 -87.98
C VAL A 763 2.63 5.07 -88.08
N ALA A 764 3.70 4.78 -88.84
CA ALA A 764 4.81 5.71 -89.05
C ALA A 764 4.39 6.93 -89.90
N GLU A 765 3.65 6.70 -90.98
CA GLU A 765 3.06 7.77 -91.80
C GLU A 765 2.09 8.65 -90.99
N MET A 766 1.23 8.03 -90.16
CA MET A 766 0.33 8.78 -89.28
C MET A 766 1.08 9.58 -88.21
N ARG A 767 2.20 9.06 -87.70
CA ARG A 767 3.04 9.76 -86.73
C ARG A 767 3.71 10.99 -87.34
N GLU A 768 4.21 10.88 -88.56
CA GLU A 768 4.83 11.99 -89.29
C GLU A 768 3.81 13.12 -89.55
N LEU A 769 2.59 12.77 -89.94
CA LEU A 769 1.47 13.71 -90.11
C LEU A 769 1.05 14.40 -88.80
N LEU A 770 1.07 13.69 -87.66
CA LEU A 770 0.78 14.28 -86.35
C LEU A 770 1.95 15.08 -85.75
N SER A 771 3.15 14.96 -86.32
CA SER A 771 4.35 15.68 -85.87
C SER A 771 4.58 17.01 -86.60
N THR A 772 3.93 17.17 -87.76
CA THR A 772 4.00 18.37 -88.60
C THR A 772 2.92 19.41 -88.25
N MET A 773 2.09 19.11 -87.24
CA MET A 773 0.94 19.88 -86.72
C MET A 773 0.99 19.93 -85.19
#